data_AF-A0A328EET4-F1
#
_entry.id   AF-A0A328EET4-F1
#
_cell.length_a   1.000
_cell.length_b   1.000
_cell.length_c   1.000
_cell.angle_alpha   90.00
_cell.angle_beta   90.00
_cell.angle_gamma   90.00
#
_symmetry.space_group_name_H-M   'P 1'
#
loop_
_entity.id
_entity.type
_entity.pdbx_description
1 polymer ?
#
loop_
_entity_poly.entity_id
_entity_poly.type
_entity_poly.pdbx_seq_one_letter_code
_entity_poly.pdbx_strand_id
1 'polypeptide(L)'
;MEQINDLQPGLEETIDLSDSINLTLKVSKLREKILCDLVTNKKNLSMRPKMIIKLEKNKTSNFDAIYFSEHEKIIDLHSEDKKNSLKKKVATTIFKIKNFELPKIQKKDFVTAQEVKDEIEEKEDKKEEIFVEKFIEKNTKKGFQVYPLYKIKQKINYFKIFVILLFIVFLGILDKTIIEVLVKTSYSNLILLKDGLGDLEKTKDIVNSSKSRLFFAKVLFFPVSFLPFENVRNVNHIIDGGKNISNLILETIDLYENIDSEVKKAGGPNNLYLTNIFEKLKNNYSEINNLLVNTYVEYNKITDLGDKSLNQKLSQVKDKINETLIILDKINKNYDTLLSILGEYKPRRYLVVFQNNDEIRASGGFAGSMAFIDVERGKVTNIEKKDVYALEWSINQVYPAKDKEKAPEGLNKITQTFGLRDANYFPEIKDSANKIKFFLDKIDQQVDGIIFINQNLVLDLLKSIDGLYSNTFQTEIKEENFSIMISTLVEAEVFREGTLGTPKQALFLFAEELAERLNSEKKYYDYLKIISKHIKNRDIVFYSFHPVENSLLWKLGLNGEINFRETLDFDYPVYTSIGGNKSDRYIDYRYEKTVKKVENSCDFETNLKIFNTHTYSSENETYVNQILDKYNKLGKNINDIINIQGRGDNKSYLRVLVPKNAEVKLKEGQKLKEDENYKIIELYTETKAGQTSSYDVEYKLKNKSCKPYSYKFFKQPGIRDFQILFNVFGKQSNYNDIESDFIYKD
;
A
#
# COMPACT_ATOMS: atom_id res chain seq x y z
N MET A 1 47.85 13.80 -26.40
CA MET A 1 46.50 14.21 -26.82
C MET A 1 45.60 14.04 -25.61
N GLU A 2 45.79 14.83 -24.56
CA GLU A 2 45.26 16.21 -24.39
C GLU A 2 43.73 16.26 -24.33
N GLN A 3 43.26 16.39 -23.09
CA GLN A 3 42.18 17.25 -22.59
C GLN A 3 40.84 17.26 -23.34
N ILE A 4 39.78 16.83 -22.64
CA ILE A 4 38.72 17.72 -22.14
C ILE A 4 38.13 17.04 -20.89
N ASN A 5 38.50 17.60 -19.73
CA ASN A 5 37.74 17.55 -18.50
C ASN A 5 36.62 18.61 -18.58
N ASP A 6 35.63 18.43 -17.72
CA ASP A 6 34.67 19.43 -17.24
C ASP A 6 33.52 19.83 -18.17
N LEU A 7 32.35 19.24 -17.91
CA LEU A 7 31.14 19.95 -17.44
C LEU A 7 29.97 18.97 -17.29
N GLN A 8 29.96 18.22 -16.20
CA GLN A 8 28.72 17.84 -15.53
C GLN A 8 28.35 18.98 -14.58
N PRO A 9 27.10 19.45 -14.63
CA PRO A 9 26.41 19.74 -13.39
C PRO A 9 24.98 19.18 -13.38
N GLY A 10 24.71 18.38 -12.34
CA GLY A 10 23.46 18.35 -11.59
C GLY A 10 22.15 18.23 -12.35
N LEU A 11 21.62 17.00 -12.44
CA LEU A 11 20.19 16.73 -12.47
C LEU A 11 19.92 15.46 -11.64
N GLU A 12 20.33 15.52 -10.37
CA GLU A 12 19.61 14.83 -9.30
C GLU A 12 18.45 15.73 -8.89
N GLU A 13 17.33 15.64 -9.61
CA GLU A 13 16.05 16.03 -9.05
C GLU A 13 15.24 14.75 -8.82
N THR A 14 15.23 14.34 -7.56
CA THR A 14 14.18 13.52 -6.98
C THR A 14 12.83 14.12 -7.36
N ILE A 15 12.08 13.45 -8.23
CA ILE A 15 10.67 13.78 -8.44
C ILE A 15 9.94 13.36 -7.16
N ASP A 16 9.68 14.34 -6.30
CA ASP A 16 8.72 14.20 -5.22
C ASP A 16 7.32 14.04 -5.85
N LEU A 17 6.77 12.84 -5.77
CA LEU A 17 5.45 12.53 -6.34
C LEU A 17 4.30 13.32 -5.67
N SER A 18 4.55 13.98 -4.53
CA SER A 18 3.60 14.91 -3.92
C SER A 18 3.37 16.19 -4.75
N ASP A 19 4.29 16.53 -5.65
CA ASP A 19 4.15 17.71 -6.52
C ASP A 19 3.17 17.51 -7.68
N SER A 20 2.91 16.27 -8.10
CA SER A 20 1.95 15.99 -9.17
C SER A 20 0.49 16.24 -8.75
N ILE A 21 0.17 15.97 -7.48
CA ILE A 21 -1.13 16.26 -6.86
C ILE A 21 -1.27 17.77 -6.59
N ASN A 22 -0.19 18.43 -6.16
CA ASN A 22 -0.15 19.89 -6.03
C ASN A 22 -0.32 20.61 -7.37
N LEU A 23 0.16 20.06 -8.49
CA LEU A 23 -0.05 20.63 -9.82
C LEU A 23 -1.53 20.57 -10.22
N THR A 24 -2.18 19.43 -9.99
CA THR A 24 -3.61 19.23 -10.31
C THR A 24 -4.51 20.12 -9.44
N LEU A 25 -4.17 20.28 -8.14
CA LEU A 25 -4.83 21.21 -7.21
C LEU A 25 -4.54 22.69 -7.54
N LYS A 26 -3.35 23.03 -8.04
CA LYS A 26 -3.03 24.39 -8.52
C LYS A 26 -3.81 24.73 -9.79
N VAL A 27 -4.00 23.77 -10.70
CA VAL A 27 -4.79 23.94 -11.93
C VAL A 27 -6.28 24.06 -11.64
N SER A 28 -6.83 23.32 -10.67
CA SER A 28 -8.24 23.47 -10.26
C SER A 28 -8.50 24.81 -9.56
N LYS A 29 -7.59 25.26 -8.68
CA LYS A 29 -7.64 26.59 -8.05
C LYS A 29 -7.47 27.73 -9.07
N LEU A 30 -6.69 27.54 -10.14
CA LEU A 30 -6.61 28.51 -11.24
C LEU A 30 -7.94 28.61 -11.99
N ARG A 31 -8.62 27.48 -12.24
CA ARG A 31 -9.95 27.46 -12.89
C ARG A 31 -11.02 28.15 -12.04
N GLU A 32 -11.04 27.94 -10.73
CA GLU A 32 -11.98 28.61 -9.83
C GLU A 32 -11.72 30.11 -9.72
N LYS A 33 -10.44 30.53 -9.66
CA LYS A 33 -10.06 31.94 -9.60
C LYS A 33 -10.44 32.68 -10.88
N ILE A 34 -10.23 32.06 -12.05
CA ILE A 34 -10.63 32.61 -13.35
C ILE A 34 -12.17 32.68 -13.48
N LEU A 35 -12.92 31.71 -12.93
CA LEU A 35 -14.39 31.78 -12.89
C LEU A 35 -14.90 32.89 -11.95
N CYS A 36 -14.27 33.10 -10.80
CA CYS A 36 -14.62 34.20 -9.88
C CYS A 36 -14.28 35.58 -10.45
N ASP A 37 -13.17 35.70 -11.17
CA ASP A 37 -12.77 36.95 -11.84
C ASP A 37 -13.65 37.29 -13.06
N LEU A 38 -14.32 36.28 -13.67
CA LEU A 38 -15.31 36.48 -14.74
C LEU A 38 -16.68 36.95 -14.23
N VAL A 39 -17.03 36.66 -12.98
CA VAL A 39 -18.33 37.02 -12.37
C VAL A 39 -18.27 38.39 -11.67
N THR A 40 -17.08 38.88 -11.31
CA THR A 40 -16.90 40.19 -10.67
C THR A 40 -16.35 41.21 -11.66
N ASN A 41 -17.26 42.01 -12.22
CA ASN A 41 -17.01 42.99 -13.28
C ASN A 41 -16.09 44.16 -12.83
N LYS A 42 -14.78 43.92 -12.69
CA LYS A 42 -13.74 44.97 -12.51
C LYS A 42 -12.81 45.02 -13.72
N LYS A 43 -13.01 46.09 -14.49
CA LYS A 43 -12.27 46.64 -15.65
C LYS A 43 -10.85 46.13 -15.93
N ASN A 44 -10.60 45.92 -17.23
CA ASN A 44 -9.34 45.84 -17.97
C ASN A 44 -8.47 44.58 -17.80
N LEU A 45 -8.81 43.54 -18.56
CA LEU A 45 -7.84 42.55 -19.03
C LEU A 45 -7.99 42.38 -20.54
N SER A 46 -6.97 42.82 -21.29
CA SER A 46 -6.84 42.49 -22.71
C SER A 46 -6.63 40.98 -22.86
N MET A 47 -7.67 40.24 -23.22
CA MET A 47 -7.50 38.84 -23.61
C MET A 47 -7.05 38.77 -25.08
N ARG A 48 -5.78 38.43 -25.30
CA ARG A 48 -5.37 37.67 -26.50
C ARG A 48 -5.08 36.24 -26.05
N PRO A 49 -5.56 35.21 -26.78
CA PRO A 49 -5.10 33.85 -26.54
C PRO A 49 -3.66 33.74 -27.06
N LYS A 50 -2.69 33.53 -26.16
CA LYS A 50 -1.36 33.09 -26.58
C LYS A 50 -1.44 31.59 -26.91
N MET A 51 -1.58 31.30 -28.19
CA MET A 51 -1.18 30.01 -28.76
C MET A 51 0.32 29.85 -28.49
N ILE A 52 0.73 28.87 -27.69
CA ILE A 52 2.16 28.58 -27.48
C ILE A 52 2.59 27.63 -28.61
N ILE A 53 3.33 28.17 -29.56
CA ILE A 53 4.06 27.39 -30.57
C ILE A 53 5.47 27.20 -30.02
N LYS A 54 5.87 25.95 -29.74
CA LYS A 54 7.26 25.62 -29.38
C LYS A 54 8.00 25.23 -30.66
N LEU A 55 9.05 26.00 -31.00
CA LEU A 55 9.98 25.67 -32.09
C LEU A 55 11.29 25.21 -31.46
N GLU A 56 11.62 23.93 -31.60
CA GLU A 56 12.96 23.43 -31.24
C GLU A 56 13.82 23.29 -32.50
N LYS A 57 14.96 23.98 -32.51
CA LYS A 57 15.97 23.85 -33.56
C LYS A 57 16.84 22.64 -33.25
N ASN A 58 16.94 21.71 -34.19
CA ASN A 58 18.03 20.74 -34.21
C ASN A 58 19.19 21.26 -35.07
N LYS A 59 20.40 20.70 -34.88
CA LYS A 59 21.71 21.25 -35.34
C LYS A 59 21.92 21.40 -36.87
N THR A 60 20.89 21.25 -37.71
CA THR A 60 20.97 21.42 -39.17
C THR A 60 19.75 22.19 -39.69
N SER A 61 19.71 23.50 -39.43
CA SER A 61 18.97 24.60 -40.12
C SER A 61 17.69 24.39 -40.98
N ASN A 62 16.91 23.32 -40.85
CA ASN A 62 15.56 23.14 -41.43
C ASN A 62 14.60 22.57 -40.37
N PHE A 63 13.30 22.90 -40.47
CA PHE A 63 12.25 22.63 -39.46
C PHE A 63 11.43 21.36 -39.80
N ASP A 64 11.38 20.36 -38.92
CA ASP A 64 10.74 19.05 -39.23
C ASP A 64 9.46 18.67 -38.42
N ALA A 65 8.95 19.48 -37.46
CA ALA A 65 7.66 19.16 -36.80
C ALA A 65 6.95 20.34 -36.12
N ILE A 66 5.60 20.29 -36.06
CA ILE A 66 4.72 21.19 -35.30
C ILE A 66 3.76 20.34 -34.45
N TYR A 67 3.64 20.64 -33.15
CA TYR A 67 2.74 19.95 -32.21
C TYR A 67 1.56 20.83 -31.78
N PHE A 68 0.37 20.24 -31.63
CA PHE A 68 -0.83 20.86 -31.03
C PHE A 68 -1.43 19.90 -29.99
N SER A 69 -1.76 20.38 -28.79
CA SER A 69 -2.32 19.55 -27.70
C SER A 69 -3.84 19.67 -27.61
N GLU A 70 -4.53 18.61 -28.03
CA GLU A 70 -5.57 17.85 -27.30
C GLU A 70 -6.32 17.02 -28.35
N HIS A 71 -6.26 15.69 -28.20
CA HIS A 71 -6.63 14.61 -29.13
C HIS A 71 -5.46 14.11 -29.99
N GLU A 72 -4.98 12.93 -29.64
CA GLU A 72 -3.98 12.16 -30.39
C GLU A 72 -4.47 11.87 -31.82
N LYS A 73 -3.79 12.45 -32.80
CA LYS A 73 -3.67 11.89 -34.14
C LYS A 73 -2.29 12.24 -34.69
N ILE A 74 -1.44 11.22 -34.82
CA ILE A 74 -0.17 11.34 -35.53
C ILE A 74 -0.50 11.59 -37.01
N ILE A 75 -0.05 12.72 -37.55
CA ILE A 75 -0.17 13.04 -38.98
C ILE A 75 1.19 12.85 -39.62
N ASP A 76 1.33 11.80 -40.41
CA ASP A 76 2.49 11.59 -41.27
C ASP A 76 2.47 12.58 -42.46
N LEU A 77 3.53 13.39 -42.58
CA LEU A 77 3.70 14.44 -43.58
C LEU A 77 4.22 13.90 -44.93
N HIS A 78 4.49 12.60 -45.05
CA HIS A 78 5.00 11.98 -46.28
C HIS A 78 3.93 11.47 -47.26
N SER A 79 2.63 11.48 -46.91
CA SER A 79 1.58 11.13 -47.88
C SER A 79 1.30 12.27 -48.87
N GLU A 80 1.57 12.03 -50.16
CA GLU A 80 1.42 13.04 -51.24
C GLU A 80 0.00 13.62 -51.36
N ASP A 81 -1.03 12.87 -50.99
CA ASP A 81 -2.44 13.30 -51.11
C ASP A 81 -2.84 14.43 -50.14
N LYS A 82 -2.16 14.61 -49.01
CA LYS A 82 -2.52 15.65 -48.02
C LYS A 82 -1.81 16.99 -48.21
N LYS A 83 -0.74 17.03 -49.03
CA LYS A 83 0.04 18.26 -49.31
C LYS A 83 -0.78 19.31 -50.08
N ASN A 84 -1.73 18.87 -50.92
CA ASN A 84 -2.62 19.75 -51.67
C ASN A 84 -3.80 20.31 -50.86
N SER A 85 -4.32 19.55 -49.89
CA SER A 85 -5.40 19.98 -49.00
C SER A 85 -4.95 21.11 -48.06
N LEU A 86 -3.73 21.02 -47.53
CA LEU A 86 -3.16 22.04 -46.65
C LEU A 86 -2.85 23.35 -47.40
N LYS A 87 -2.29 23.26 -48.61
CA LYS A 87 -2.07 24.45 -49.48
C LYS A 87 -3.37 25.19 -49.79
N LYS A 88 -4.46 24.45 -50.03
CA LYS A 88 -5.78 25.03 -50.33
C LYS A 88 -6.40 25.74 -49.11
N LYS A 89 -6.23 25.20 -47.90
CA LYS A 89 -6.72 25.85 -46.66
C LYS A 89 -5.92 27.08 -46.26
N VAL A 90 -4.60 27.07 -46.47
CA VAL A 90 -3.73 28.23 -46.18
C VAL A 90 -4.00 29.40 -47.14
N ALA A 91 -4.22 29.11 -48.43
CA ALA A 91 -4.56 30.14 -49.43
C ALA A 91 -5.89 30.87 -49.12
N THR A 92 -6.92 30.13 -48.68
CA THR A 92 -8.24 30.71 -48.33
C THR A 92 -8.19 31.62 -47.10
N THR A 93 -7.33 31.30 -46.13
CA THR A 93 -7.14 32.11 -44.91
C THR A 93 -6.35 33.38 -45.21
N ILE A 94 -5.32 33.30 -46.07
CA ILE A 94 -4.55 34.49 -46.52
C ILE A 94 -5.42 35.45 -47.34
N PHE A 95 -6.33 34.94 -48.18
CA PHE A 95 -7.26 35.77 -48.96
C PHE A 95 -8.26 36.54 -48.07
N LYS A 96 -8.75 35.94 -46.98
CA LYS A 96 -9.67 36.60 -46.02
C LYS A 96 -9.00 37.68 -45.17
N ILE A 97 -7.71 37.54 -44.87
CA ILE A 97 -6.95 38.52 -44.07
C ILE A 97 -6.54 39.74 -44.92
N LYS A 98 -6.26 39.54 -46.21
CA LYS A 98 -5.86 40.64 -47.12
C LYS A 98 -7.00 41.63 -47.47
N ASN A 99 -8.27 41.24 -47.30
CA ASN A 99 -9.43 42.04 -47.71
C ASN A 99 -10.23 42.65 -46.54
N PHE A 100 -9.64 42.75 -45.35
CA PHE A 100 -10.31 43.34 -44.19
C PHE A 100 -9.88 44.82 -44.01
N GLU A 101 -10.72 45.77 -44.46
CA GLU A 101 -10.50 47.20 -44.21
C GLU A 101 -11.02 47.61 -42.82
N LEU A 102 -10.19 48.37 -42.09
CA LEU A 102 -10.55 48.96 -40.79
C LEU A 102 -11.22 50.33 -40.99
N PRO A 103 -12.30 50.67 -40.26
CA PRO A 103 -12.88 52.02 -40.31
C PRO A 103 -11.93 53.03 -39.66
N LYS A 104 -11.72 54.18 -40.33
CA LYS A 104 -10.98 55.33 -39.77
C LYS A 104 -11.83 56.04 -38.71
N ILE A 105 -11.32 56.15 -37.49
CA ILE A 105 -11.91 56.98 -36.44
C ILE A 105 -11.22 58.36 -36.46
N GLN A 106 -12.00 59.42 -36.67
CA GLN A 106 -11.57 60.81 -36.52
C GLN A 106 -11.52 61.18 -35.03
N LYS A 107 -10.45 61.87 -34.62
CA LYS A 107 -10.34 62.53 -33.31
C LYS A 107 -11.27 63.75 -33.28
N LYS A 108 -12.25 63.76 -32.37
CA LYS A 108 -12.80 64.99 -31.80
C LYS A 108 -13.24 64.77 -30.36
N ASP A 109 -12.68 65.65 -29.52
CA ASP A 109 -13.07 66.13 -28.20
C ASP A 109 -13.28 65.11 -27.06
N PHE A 110 -12.39 65.22 -26.07
CA PHE A 110 -12.46 64.52 -24.79
C PHE A 110 -13.68 64.99 -24.00
N VAL A 111 -14.63 64.08 -23.78
CA VAL A 111 -15.69 64.20 -22.76
C VAL A 111 -15.28 63.28 -21.61
N THR A 112 -15.36 63.79 -20.38
CA THR A 112 -14.93 63.08 -19.18
C THR A 112 -15.79 61.84 -18.91
N ALA A 113 -15.18 60.76 -18.42
CA ALA A 113 -15.82 59.45 -18.20
C ALA A 113 -17.03 59.43 -17.23
N GLN A 114 -17.33 60.57 -16.61
CA GLN A 114 -18.48 60.75 -15.72
C GLN A 114 -19.75 61.11 -16.52
N GLU A 115 -19.66 61.97 -17.53
CA GLU A 115 -20.82 62.42 -18.33
C GLU A 115 -21.38 61.31 -19.23
N VAL A 116 -20.52 60.39 -19.69
CA VAL A 116 -20.93 59.19 -20.46
C VAL A 116 -21.65 58.17 -19.56
N LYS A 117 -21.38 58.18 -18.25
CA LYS A 117 -22.00 57.24 -17.31
C LYS A 117 -23.43 57.67 -16.98
N ASP A 118 -23.62 58.98 -16.79
CA ASP A 118 -24.91 59.56 -16.46
C ASP A 118 -25.89 59.48 -17.66
N GLU A 119 -25.41 59.64 -18.92
CA GLU A 119 -26.24 59.44 -20.12
C GLU A 119 -26.62 57.97 -20.40
N ILE A 120 -25.85 57.00 -19.89
CA ILE A 120 -26.14 55.56 -20.05
C ILE A 120 -27.15 55.11 -18.99
N GLU A 121 -27.01 55.55 -17.73
CA GLU A 121 -28.00 55.28 -16.68
C GLU A 121 -29.37 55.91 -17.03
N GLU A 122 -29.41 57.15 -17.54
CA GLU A 122 -30.69 57.77 -17.93
C GLU A 122 -31.39 57.10 -19.13
N LYS A 123 -30.63 56.40 -19.99
CA LYS A 123 -31.17 55.62 -21.13
C LYS A 123 -31.58 54.20 -20.76
N GLU A 124 -30.98 53.60 -19.73
CA GLU A 124 -31.42 52.31 -19.19
C GLU A 124 -32.67 52.46 -18.32
N ASP A 125 -32.75 53.51 -17.49
CA ASP A 125 -33.94 53.82 -16.68
C ASP A 125 -35.18 54.09 -17.55
N LYS A 126 -35.03 54.86 -18.64
CA LYS A 126 -36.13 55.08 -19.61
C LYS A 126 -36.54 53.82 -20.36
N LYS A 127 -35.66 52.82 -20.51
CA LYS A 127 -36.00 51.53 -21.14
C LYS A 127 -36.70 50.59 -20.17
N GLU A 128 -36.36 50.61 -18.89
CA GLU A 128 -37.08 49.88 -17.85
C GLU A 128 -38.48 50.45 -17.62
N GLU A 129 -38.67 51.78 -17.59
CA GLU A 129 -40.01 52.40 -17.49
C GLU A 129 -40.93 51.98 -18.64
N ILE A 130 -40.44 52.00 -19.89
CA ILE A 130 -41.24 51.61 -21.07
C ILE A 130 -41.56 50.09 -21.06
N PHE A 131 -40.67 49.27 -20.50
CA PHE A 131 -40.92 47.83 -20.35
C PHE A 131 -41.99 47.56 -19.29
N VAL A 132 -41.95 48.28 -18.16
CA VAL A 132 -42.91 48.16 -17.06
C VAL A 132 -44.30 48.66 -17.48
N GLU A 133 -44.41 49.78 -18.20
CA GLU A 133 -45.68 50.28 -18.73
C GLU A 133 -46.33 49.27 -19.69
N LYS A 134 -45.56 48.73 -20.65
CA LYS A 134 -46.06 47.71 -21.59
C LYS A 134 -46.41 46.38 -20.91
N PHE A 135 -45.74 46.04 -19.81
CA PHE A 135 -46.04 44.83 -19.03
C PHE A 135 -47.34 44.99 -18.21
N ILE A 136 -47.64 46.18 -17.71
CA ILE A 136 -48.88 46.50 -16.98
C ILE A 136 -50.09 46.53 -17.94
N GLU A 137 -49.93 47.10 -19.13
CA GLU A 137 -50.99 47.17 -20.15
C GLU A 137 -51.37 45.78 -20.69
N LYS A 138 -50.41 44.85 -20.78
CA LYS A 138 -50.63 43.49 -21.28
C LYS A 138 -51.29 42.55 -20.26
N ASN A 139 -51.16 42.84 -18.96
CA ASN A 139 -51.63 41.94 -17.89
C ASN A 139 -52.92 42.40 -17.17
N THR A 140 -53.50 43.53 -17.55
CA THR A 140 -54.74 44.06 -16.95
C THR A 140 -56.05 43.51 -17.54
N LYS A 141 -56.01 42.66 -18.59
CA LYS A 141 -57.22 42.05 -19.20
C LYS A 141 -57.65 40.70 -18.63
N LYS A 142 -57.02 40.19 -17.56
CA LYS A 142 -57.43 38.92 -16.91
C LYS A 142 -57.45 39.01 -15.39
N GLY A 143 -58.20 39.96 -14.84
CA GLY A 143 -58.70 39.91 -13.45
C GLY A 143 -57.66 39.75 -12.33
N PHE A 144 -56.37 39.96 -12.60
CA PHE A 144 -55.31 39.90 -11.60
C PHE A 144 -55.23 41.27 -10.91
N GLN A 145 -55.73 41.35 -9.67
CA GLN A 145 -55.45 42.49 -8.81
C GLN A 145 -53.97 42.43 -8.37
N VAL A 146 -53.11 43.12 -9.12
CA VAL A 146 -51.76 43.42 -8.66
C VAL A 146 -51.85 44.55 -7.64
N TYR A 147 -51.67 44.24 -6.37
CA TYR A 147 -51.48 45.26 -5.34
C TYR A 147 -50.18 46.02 -5.63
N PRO A 148 -50.21 47.35 -5.83
CA PRO A 148 -49.00 48.11 -6.10
C PRO A 148 -48.13 48.18 -4.83
N LEU A 149 -46.99 47.50 -4.85
CA LEU A 149 -45.97 47.49 -3.78
C LEU A 149 -45.36 48.87 -3.50
N TYR A 150 -45.60 49.88 -4.33
CA TYR A 150 -45.04 51.23 -4.17
C TYR A 150 -45.78 52.15 -3.18
N LYS A 151 -46.89 51.69 -2.57
CA LYS A 151 -47.46 52.36 -1.38
C LYS A 151 -47.13 51.64 -0.07
N ILE A 152 -46.08 50.83 -0.05
CA ILE A 152 -45.44 50.37 1.18
C ILE A 152 -44.26 51.31 1.47
N LYS A 153 -44.56 52.53 1.94
CA LYS A 153 -43.70 53.18 2.94
C LYS A 153 -43.87 52.42 4.27
N GLN A 154 -43.62 51.12 4.30
CA GLN A 154 -43.25 50.51 5.56
C GLN A 154 -41.83 50.97 5.78
N LYS A 155 -41.64 51.75 6.85
CA LYS A 155 -40.38 51.73 7.60
C LYS A 155 -39.87 50.31 7.47
N ILE A 156 -38.70 50.10 6.84
CA ILE A 156 -37.95 48.87 7.05
C ILE A 156 -37.90 48.78 8.56
N ASN A 157 -38.72 47.89 9.12
CA ASN A 157 -38.84 47.82 10.54
C ASN A 157 -37.54 47.13 10.90
N TYR A 158 -36.50 47.92 11.20
CA TYR A 158 -35.21 47.41 11.60
C TYR A 158 -35.41 46.43 12.74
N PHE A 159 -36.49 46.57 13.53
CA PHE A 159 -36.98 45.56 14.47
C PHE A 159 -37.38 44.22 13.84
N LYS A 160 -38.09 44.15 12.70
CA LYS A 160 -38.38 42.88 11.99
C LYS A 160 -37.14 42.24 11.39
N ILE A 161 -36.24 43.03 10.79
CA ILE A 161 -34.94 42.53 10.30
C ILE A 161 -34.08 42.06 11.48
N PHE A 162 -34.06 42.82 12.57
CA PHE A 162 -33.36 42.49 13.81
C PHE A 162 -33.98 41.28 14.50
N VAL A 163 -35.31 41.09 14.47
CA VAL A 163 -36.01 39.90 14.99
C VAL A 163 -35.75 38.70 14.10
N ILE A 164 -35.67 38.85 12.77
CA ILE A 164 -35.26 37.77 11.86
C ILE A 164 -33.78 37.42 12.07
N LEU A 165 -32.89 38.40 12.25
CA LEU A 165 -31.49 38.19 12.60
C LEU A 165 -31.34 37.56 13.98
N LEU A 166 -32.09 38.01 14.98
CA LEU A 166 -32.17 37.41 16.31
C LEU A 166 -32.74 36.01 16.26
N PHE A 167 -33.72 35.74 15.39
CA PHE A 167 -34.30 34.42 15.21
C PHE A 167 -33.33 33.48 14.49
N ILE A 168 -32.56 33.97 13.51
CA ILE A 168 -31.49 33.22 12.84
C ILE A 168 -30.33 32.96 13.81
N VAL A 169 -29.97 33.94 14.66
CA VAL A 169 -28.95 33.80 15.71
C VAL A 169 -29.44 32.90 16.83
N PHE A 170 -30.71 32.99 17.22
CA PHE A 170 -31.35 32.17 18.25
C PHE A 170 -31.52 30.72 17.78
N LEU A 171 -31.95 30.50 16.52
CA LEU A 171 -31.91 29.19 15.86
C LEU A 171 -30.47 28.69 15.81
N GLY A 172 -29.50 29.51 15.38
CA GLY A 172 -28.08 29.13 15.35
C GLY A 172 -27.49 28.75 16.72
N ILE A 173 -27.98 29.33 17.81
CA ILE A 173 -27.55 29.00 19.19
C ILE A 173 -28.27 27.73 19.70
N LEU A 174 -29.57 27.56 19.44
CA LEU A 174 -30.31 26.34 19.77
C LEU A 174 -29.78 25.13 18.96
N ASP A 175 -29.42 25.37 17.71
CA ASP A 175 -28.96 24.36 16.75
C ASP A 175 -27.52 23.94 16.99
N LYS A 176 -26.67 24.77 17.64
CA LYS A 176 -25.27 24.40 17.89
C LYS A 176 -25.17 23.08 18.66
N THR A 177 -25.89 22.95 19.78
CA THR A 177 -25.84 21.76 20.61
C THR A 177 -26.38 20.54 19.86
N ILE A 178 -27.46 20.71 19.08
CA ILE A 178 -28.07 19.64 18.30
C ILE A 178 -27.12 19.19 17.18
N ILE A 179 -26.56 20.12 16.41
CA ILE A 179 -25.59 19.85 15.34
C ILE A 179 -24.34 19.17 15.91
N GLU A 180 -23.82 19.66 17.03
CA GLU A 180 -22.68 19.06 17.71
C GLU A 180 -22.96 17.62 18.13
N VAL A 181 -24.12 17.36 18.73
CA VAL A 181 -24.56 15.99 19.09
C VAL A 181 -24.70 15.11 17.85
N LEU A 182 -25.35 15.59 16.78
CA LEU A 182 -25.52 14.83 15.54
C LEU A 182 -24.17 14.47 14.91
N VAL A 183 -23.26 15.44 14.80
CA VAL A 183 -21.92 15.24 14.22
C VAL A 183 -21.09 14.32 15.09
N LYS A 184 -20.96 14.61 16.40
CA LYS A 184 -20.17 13.77 17.32
C LYS A 184 -20.69 12.34 17.38
N THR A 185 -22.00 12.14 17.47
CA THR A 185 -22.60 10.79 17.48
C THR A 185 -22.29 10.03 16.19
N SER A 186 -22.38 10.72 15.04
CA SER A 186 -22.07 10.11 13.74
C SER A 186 -20.61 9.67 13.65
N TYR A 187 -19.67 10.53 14.04
CA TYR A 187 -18.25 10.18 14.03
C TYR A 187 -17.90 9.11 15.06
N SER A 188 -18.48 9.16 16.27
CA SER A 188 -18.33 8.09 17.26
C SER A 188 -18.78 6.75 16.68
N ASN A 189 -19.94 6.71 16.03
CA ASN A 189 -20.46 5.51 15.39
C ASN A 189 -19.56 5.00 14.26
N LEU A 190 -19.07 5.89 13.39
CA LEU A 190 -18.16 5.52 12.30
C LEU A 190 -16.80 5.02 12.83
N ILE A 191 -16.31 5.58 13.94
CA ILE A 191 -15.05 5.15 14.59
C ILE A 191 -15.19 3.74 15.19
N LEU A 192 -16.37 3.38 15.72
CA LEU A 192 -16.63 2.03 16.24
C LEU A 192 -16.53 0.94 15.16
N LEU A 193 -16.60 1.29 13.88
CA LEU A 193 -16.42 0.35 12.77
C LEU A 193 -14.96 -0.04 12.52
N LYS A 194 -14.00 0.57 13.25
CA LYS A 194 -12.56 0.32 13.10
C LYS A 194 -12.18 -1.16 13.32
N ASP A 195 -12.91 -1.87 14.17
CA ASP A 195 -12.58 -3.25 14.56
C ASP A 195 -13.18 -4.31 13.61
N GLY A 196 -13.84 -3.87 12.53
CA GLY A 196 -14.18 -4.71 11.37
C GLY A 196 -15.65 -4.65 10.96
N LEU A 197 -15.91 -5.17 9.75
CA LEU A 197 -17.23 -5.34 9.14
C LEU A 197 -17.90 -6.65 9.59
N GLY A 198 -17.92 -6.94 10.90
CA GLY A 198 -18.35 -8.25 11.40
C GLY A 198 -19.78 -8.62 11.02
N ASP A 199 -20.74 -7.75 11.37
CA ASP A 199 -22.14 -7.86 10.96
C ASP A 199 -22.41 -6.76 9.93
N LEU A 200 -22.47 -7.13 8.65
CA LEU A 200 -22.62 -6.18 7.55
C LEU A 200 -23.96 -5.43 7.62
N GLU A 201 -25.02 -6.09 8.06
CA GLU A 201 -26.35 -5.49 8.18
C GLU A 201 -26.34 -4.42 9.28
N LYS A 202 -25.85 -4.77 10.48
CA LYS A 202 -25.66 -3.78 11.56
C LYS A 202 -24.72 -2.65 11.14
N THR A 203 -23.66 -2.97 10.40
CA THR A 203 -22.72 -1.97 9.90
C THR A 203 -23.43 -1.01 8.95
N LYS A 204 -24.21 -1.51 7.98
CA LYS A 204 -25.02 -0.67 7.08
C LYS A 204 -25.98 0.21 7.85
N ASP A 205 -26.66 -0.30 8.87
CA ASP A 205 -27.57 0.49 9.72
C ASP A 205 -26.85 1.61 10.48
N ILE A 206 -25.70 1.30 11.07
CA ILE A 206 -24.85 2.29 11.75
C ILE A 206 -24.40 3.37 10.77
N VAL A 207 -23.96 3.00 9.57
CA VAL A 207 -23.50 3.95 8.54
C VAL A 207 -24.66 4.77 7.98
N ASN A 208 -25.80 4.15 7.68
CA ASN A 208 -27.01 4.84 7.21
C ASN A 208 -27.57 5.81 8.24
N SER A 209 -27.59 5.42 9.52
CA SER A 209 -27.99 6.33 10.60
C SER A 209 -27.02 7.50 10.75
N SER A 210 -25.70 7.26 10.61
CA SER A 210 -24.67 8.30 10.66
C SER A 210 -24.78 9.26 9.47
N LYS A 211 -24.95 8.73 8.25
CA LYS A 211 -25.23 9.50 7.04
C LYS A 211 -26.47 10.38 7.20
N SER A 212 -27.55 9.83 7.77
CA SER A 212 -28.80 10.56 7.99
C SER A 212 -28.62 11.69 9.02
N ARG A 213 -27.96 11.42 10.15
CA ARG A 213 -27.63 12.43 11.16
C ARG A 213 -26.77 13.56 10.56
N LEU A 214 -25.78 13.23 9.75
CA LEU A 214 -24.93 14.22 9.07
C LEU A 214 -25.70 15.01 8.01
N PHE A 215 -26.67 14.39 7.32
CA PHE A 215 -27.59 15.10 6.45
C PHE A 215 -28.43 16.12 7.23
N PHE A 216 -29.05 15.72 8.34
CA PHE A 216 -29.80 16.64 9.21
C PHE A 216 -28.91 17.74 9.80
N ALA A 217 -27.69 17.41 10.22
CA ALA A 217 -26.71 18.39 10.67
C ALA A 217 -26.41 19.42 9.57
N LYS A 218 -26.27 18.99 8.30
CA LYS A 218 -26.08 19.92 7.17
C LYS A 218 -27.28 20.84 6.98
N VAL A 219 -28.50 20.31 7.07
CA VAL A 219 -29.74 21.09 6.92
C VAL A 219 -29.85 22.14 8.02
N LEU A 220 -29.61 21.76 9.28
CA LEU A 220 -29.65 22.68 10.43
C LEU A 220 -28.51 23.70 10.37
N PHE A 221 -27.34 23.32 9.84
CA PHE A 221 -26.20 24.22 9.71
C PHE A 221 -26.28 25.17 8.50
N PHE A 222 -27.11 24.86 7.50
CA PHE A 222 -27.22 25.63 6.26
C PHE A 222 -27.42 27.14 6.46
N PRO A 223 -28.31 27.61 7.37
CA PRO A 223 -28.55 29.04 7.58
C PRO A 223 -27.36 29.82 8.15
N VAL A 224 -26.33 29.14 8.67
CA VAL A 224 -25.13 29.79 9.21
C VAL A 224 -23.87 29.45 8.38
N SER A 225 -23.97 28.53 7.43
CA SER A 225 -22.86 28.02 6.61
C SER A 225 -22.18 29.09 5.74
N PHE A 226 -22.88 30.17 5.39
CA PHE A 226 -22.35 31.26 4.57
C PHE A 226 -21.49 32.26 5.36
N LEU A 227 -21.46 32.16 6.70
CA LEU A 227 -20.66 33.06 7.52
C LEU A 227 -19.16 32.82 7.25
N PRO A 228 -18.35 33.88 7.03
CA PRO A 228 -16.96 33.74 6.59
C PRO A 228 -15.99 33.36 7.73
N PHE A 229 -16.48 32.75 8.81
CA PHE A 229 -15.65 32.33 9.94
C PHE A 229 -15.01 30.97 9.69
N GLU A 230 -13.74 30.83 10.09
CA GLU A 230 -12.97 29.60 9.91
C GLU A 230 -13.64 28.39 10.58
N ASN A 231 -14.10 28.55 11.82
CA ASN A 231 -14.82 27.49 12.55
C ASN A 231 -16.11 27.06 11.84
N VAL A 232 -16.83 28.00 11.21
CA VAL A 232 -18.05 27.69 10.45
C VAL A 232 -17.72 26.88 9.20
N ARG A 233 -16.64 27.25 8.49
CA ARG A 233 -16.16 26.49 7.33
C ARG A 233 -15.69 25.09 7.72
N ASN A 234 -14.94 24.97 8.82
CA ASN A 234 -14.46 23.68 9.33
C ASN A 234 -15.64 22.76 9.66
N VAL A 235 -16.71 23.26 10.31
CA VAL A 235 -17.92 22.47 10.55
C VAL A 235 -18.57 21.99 9.24
N ASN A 236 -18.66 22.85 8.22
CA ASN A 236 -19.19 22.43 6.93
C ASN A 236 -18.36 21.31 6.29
N HIS A 237 -17.03 21.43 6.32
CA HIS A 237 -16.11 20.42 5.80
C HIS A 237 -16.14 19.10 6.57
N ILE A 238 -16.32 19.15 7.89
CA ILE A 238 -16.53 17.95 8.72
C ILE A 238 -17.83 17.25 8.32
N ILE A 239 -18.93 17.99 8.19
CA ILE A 239 -20.22 17.42 7.83
C ILE A 239 -20.16 16.79 6.42
N ASP A 240 -19.60 17.50 5.44
CA ASP A 240 -19.51 17.02 4.06
C ASP A 240 -18.52 15.85 3.90
N GLY A 241 -17.35 15.92 4.54
CA GLY A 241 -16.42 14.80 4.59
C GLY A 241 -17.02 13.58 5.29
N GLY A 242 -17.77 13.78 6.38
CA GLY A 242 -18.51 12.73 7.08
C GLY A 242 -19.57 12.06 6.20
N LYS A 243 -20.27 12.82 5.36
CA LYS A 243 -21.24 12.25 4.42
C LYS A 243 -20.56 11.46 3.32
N ASN A 244 -19.48 11.99 2.76
CA ASN A 244 -18.71 11.32 1.69
C ASN A 244 -18.11 10.00 2.19
N ILE A 245 -17.51 9.98 3.39
CA ILE A 245 -16.99 8.74 3.99
C ILE A 245 -18.12 7.75 4.30
N SER A 246 -19.29 8.21 4.74
CA SER A 246 -20.44 7.32 4.96
C SER A 246 -20.90 6.66 3.65
N ASN A 247 -20.99 7.44 2.57
CA ASN A 247 -21.30 6.89 1.24
C ASN A 247 -20.24 5.90 0.76
N LEU A 248 -18.96 6.25 0.91
CA LEU A 248 -17.85 5.38 0.55
C LEU A 248 -17.91 4.02 1.26
N ILE A 249 -18.20 4.03 2.56
CA ILE A 249 -18.35 2.80 3.34
C ILE A 249 -19.50 1.96 2.79
N LEU A 250 -20.66 2.56 2.49
CA LEU A 250 -21.80 1.85 1.90
C LEU A 250 -21.46 1.21 0.55
N GLU A 251 -20.87 1.97 -0.37
CA GLU A 251 -20.45 1.45 -1.69
C GLU A 251 -19.43 0.30 -1.55
N THR A 252 -18.52 0.40 -0.59
CA THR A 252 -17.52 -0.64 -0.32
C THR A 252 -18.18 -1.91 0.24
N ILE A 253 -19.18 -1.76 1.12
CA ILE A 253 -19.94 -2.90 1.65
C ILE A 253 -20.73 -3.58 0.54
N ASP A 254 -21.42 -2.81 -0.32
CA ASP A 254 -22.21 -3.37 -1.42
C ASP A 254 -21.32 -4.12 -2.43
N LEU A 255 -20.15 -3.57 -2.75
CA LEU A 255 -19.15 -4.26 -3.56
C LEU A 255 -18.67 -5.56 -2.91
N TYR A 256 -18.37 -5.53 -1.60
CA TYR A 256 -17.95 -6.71 -0.86
C TYR A 256 -19.03 -7.79 -0.85
N GLU A 257 -20.29 -7.44 -0.55
CA GLU A 257 -21.41 -8.40 -0.53
C GLU A 257 -21.64 -9.04 -1.90
N ASN A 258 -21.50 -8.27 -2.98
CA ASN A 258 -21.60 -8.79 -4.33
C ASN A 258 -20.50 -9.84 -4.61
N ILE A 259 -19.25 -9.55 -4.22
CA ILE A 259 -18.12 -10.48 -4.40
C ILE A 259 -18.30 -11.72 -3.50
N ASP A 260 -18.61 -11.52 -2.21
CA ASP A 260 -18.82 -12.60 -1.25
C ASP A 260 -19.98 -13.52 -1.68
N SER A 261 -21.08 -12.96 -2.20
CA SER A 261 -22.18 -13.72 -2.77
C SER A 261 -21.73 -14.62 -3.91
N GLU A 262 -20.86 -14.13 -4.81
CA GLU A 262 -20.34 -14.92 -5.92
C GLU A 262 -19.39 -16.02 -5.49
N VAL A 263 -18.48 -15.71 -4.55
CA VAL A 263 -17.58 -16.71 -3.95
C VAL A 263 -18.40 -17.82 -3.30
N LYS A 264 -19.45 -17.47 -2.54
CA LYS A 264 -20.34 -18.43 -1.91
C LYS A 264 -21.14 -19.26 -2.92
N LYS A 265 -21.67 -18.64 -3.99
CA LYS A 265 -22.41 -19.32 -5.07
C LYS A 265 -21.53 -20.27 -5.87
N ALA A 266 -20.27 -19.90 -6.10
CA ALA A 266 -19.29 -20.74 -6.78
C ALA A 266 -18.77 -21.89 -5.89
N GLY A 267 -19.15 -21.94 -4.61
CA GLY A 267 -18.69 -22.96 -3.67
C GLY A 267 -17.23 -22.78 -3.23
N GLY A 268 -16.67 -21.58 -3.39
CA GLY A 268 -15.30 -21.26 -3.00
C GLY A 268 -14.53 -20.45 -4.05
N PRO A 269 -13.40 -19.83 -3.65
CA PRO A 269 -12.59 -19.00 -4.53
C PRO A 269 -11.95 -19.77 -5.69
N ASN A 270 -11.66 -21.07 -5.51
CA ASN A 270 -11.02 -21.91 -6.53
C ASN A 270 -11.85 -22.11 -7.80
N ASN A 271 -13.17 -21.88 -7.71
CA ASN A 271 -14.09 -22.05 -8.85
C ASN A 271 -14.31 -20.75 -9.64
N LEU A 272 -13.75 -19.63 -9.18
CA LEU A 272 -13.91 -18.32 -9.79
C LEU A 272 -12.74 -17.96 -10.71
N TYR A 273 -13.06 -17.18 -11.73
CA TYR A 273 -12.06 -16.43 -12.49
C TYR A 273 -11.84 -15.10 -11.78
N LEU A 274 -10.69 -14.92 -11.13
CA LEU A 274 -10.41 -13.66 -10.41
C LEU A 274 -10.44 -12.47 -11.35
N THR A 275 -10.13 -12.63 -12.64
CA THR A 275 -10.17 -11.52 -13.60
C THR A 275 -11.57 -10.94 -13.76
N ASN A 276 -12.64 -11.76 -13.64
CA ASN A 276 -14.02 -11.27 -13.59
C ASN A 276 -14.30 -10.44 -12.33
N ILE A 277 -13.71 -10.81 -11.17
CA ILE A 277 -13.81 -9.99 -9.95
C ILE A 277 -13.10 -8.65 -10.16
N PHE A 278 -11.89 -8.66 -10.73
CA PHE A 278 -11.14 -7.43 -11.03
C PHE A 278 -11.84 -6.52 -12.03
N GLU A 279 -12.57 -7.07 -13.01
CA GLU A 279 -13.41 -6.28 -13.92
C GLU A 279 -14.52 -5.54 -13.17
N LYS A 280 -15.18 -6.18 -12.21
CA LYS A 280 -16.16 -5.51 -11.35
C LYS A 280 -15.54 -4.43 -10.49
N LEU A 281 -14.40 -4.73 -9.85
CA LEU A 281 -13.65 -3.73 -9.08
C LEU A 281 -13.30 -2.51 -9.96
N LYS A 282 -12.94 -2.74 -11.23
CA LYS A 282 -12.67 -1.67 -12.21
C LYS A 282 -13.92 -0.87 -12.55
N ASN A 283 -15.08 -1.51 -12.70
CA ASN A 283 -16.34 -0.82 -12.99
C ASN A 283 -16.76 0.09 -11.83
N ASN A 284 -16.52 -0.31 -10.57
CA ASN A 284 -16.81 0.50 -9.39
C ASN A 284 -15.70 1.53 -9.06
N TYR A 285 -14.55 1.47 -9.73
CA TYR A 285 -13.39 2.31 -9.42
C TYR A 285 -13.70 3.80 -9.45
N SER A 286 -14.38 4.29 -10.50
CA SER A 286 -14.64 5.73 -10.68
C SER A 286 -15.44 6.31 -9.51
N GLU A 287 -16.49 5.61 -9.09
CA GLU A 287 -17.35 6.04 -7.99
C GLU A 287 -16.63 6.05 -6.64
N ILE A 288 -15.94 4.95 -6.31
CA ILE A 288 -15.14 4.82 -5.08
C ILE A 288 -14.04 5.89 -5.05
N ASN A 289 -13.32 6.07 -6.15
CA ASN A 289 -12.27 7.06 -6.27
C ASN A 289 -12.83 8.49 -6.11
N ASN A 290 -13.96 8.82 -6.74
CA ASN A 290 -14.59 10.12 -6.59
C ASN A 290 -15.01 10.40 -5.13
N LEU A 291 -15.58 9.42 -4.44
CA LEU A 291 -15.96 9.54 -3.03
C LEU A 291 -14.72 9.74 -2.13
N LEU A 292 -13.65 8.99 -2.37
CA LEU A 292 -12.37 9.16 -1.66
C LEU A 292 -11.74 10.54 -1.89
N VAL A 293 -11.65 10.98 -3.16
CA VAL A 293 -11.10 12.30 -3.51
C VAL A 293 -11.92 13.41 -2.86
N ASN A 294 -13.25 13.35 -2.95
CA ASN A 294 -14.13 14.33 -2.33
C ASN A 294 -13.97 14.34 -0.80
N THR A 295 -13.86 13.18 -0.17
CA THR A 295 -13.60 13.08 1.28
C THR A 295 -12.26 13.71 1.64
N TYR A 296 -11.20 13.40 0.89
CA TYR A 296 -9.87 13.94 1.11
C TYR A 296 -9.85 15.48 0.97
N VAL A 297 -10.47 16.00 -0.08
CA VAL A 297 -10.56 17.44 -0.34
C VAL A 297 -11.29 18.17 0.79
N GLU A 298 -12.42 17.64 1.25
CA GLU A 298 -13.16 18.25 2.36
C GLU A 298 -12.34 18.23 3.65
N TYR A 299 -11.73 17.09 4.01
CA TYR A 299 -10.89 17.02 5.20
C TYR A 299 -9.65 17.92 5.10
N ASN A 300 -9.00 18.02 3.95
CA ASN A 300 -7.82 18.88 3.78
C ASN A 300 -8.10 20.38 3.92
N LYS A 301 -9.35 20.82 3.71
CA LYS A 301 -9.74 22.21 3.96
C LYS A 301 -9.87 22.52 5.47
N ILE A 302 -9.94 21.51 6.32
CA ILE A 302 -9.96 21.68 7.78
C ILE A 302 -8.55 21.97 8.28
N THR A 303 -8.37 23.17 8.84
CA THR A 303 -7.11 23.69 9.39
C THR A 303 -6.89 23.29 10.85
N ASP A 304 -7.88 23.54 11.71
CA ASP A 304 -7.84 23.29 13.14
C ASP A 304 -9.24 23.00 13.70
N LEU A 305 -9.36 21.95 14.52
CA LEU A 305 -10.57 21.59 15.25
C LEU A 305 -10.61 22.18 16.67
N GLY A 306 -9.55 22.87 17.11
CA GLY A 306 -9.42 23.42 18.46
C GLY A 306 -9.13 22.37 19.53
N ASP A 307 -8.89 21.11 19.15
CA ASP A 307 -8.53 20.00 20.04
C ASP A 307 -7.39 19.17 19.41
N LYS A 308 -6.30 19.01 20.17
CA LYS A 308 -5.09 18.32 19.70
C LYS A 308 -5.35 16.85 19.36
N SER A 309 -6.18 16.15 20.14
CA SER A 309 -6.53 14.75 19.92
C SER A 309 -7.38 14.58 18.65
N LEU A 310 -8.35 15.47 18.43
CA LEU A 310 -9.16 15.48 17.22
C LEU A 310 -8.35 15.80 15.97
N ASN A 311 -7.44 16.78 16.05
CA ASN A 311 -6.53 17.10 14.96
C ASN A 311 -5.63 15.90 14.60
N GLN A 312 -5.11 15.19 15.60
CA GLN A 312 -4.30 13.99 15.38
C GLN A 312 -5.12 12.88 14.71
N LYS A 313 -6.35 12.63 15.16
CA LYS A 313 -7.26 11.66 14.52
C LYS A 313 -7.60 12.04 13.08
N LEU A 314 -7.88 13.32 12.83
CA LEU A 314 -8.15 13.82 11.49
C LEU A 314 -6.93 13.63 10.57
N SER A 315 -5.72 13.91 11.06
CA SER A 315 -4.48 13.65 10.31
C SER A 315 -4.37 12.18 9.95
N GLN A 316 -4.55 11.26 10.91
CA GLN A 316 -4.50 9.82 10.65
C GLN A 316 -5.53 9.36 9.60
N VAL A 317 -6.72 9.95 9.60
CA VAL A 317 -7.74 9.65 8.59
C VAL A 317 -7.33 10.20 7.22
N LYS A 318 -6.83 11.43 7.15
CA LYS A 318 -6.30 12.03 5.91
C LYS A 318 -5.18 11.16 5.31
N ASP A 319 -4.26 10.71 6.16
CA ASP A 319 -3.13 9.87 5.76
C ASP A 319 -3.62 8.54 5.17
N LYS A 320 -4.54 7.86 5.86
CA LYS A 320 -5.15 6.60 5.36
C LYS A 320 -5.92 6.78 4.06
N ILE A 321 -6.67 7.88 3.90
CA ILE A 321 -7.39 8.18 2.65
C ILE A 321 -6.39 8.42 1.53
N ASN A 322 -5.33 9.18 1.78
CA ASN A 322 -4.28 9.45 0.81
C ASN A 322 -3.55 8.17 0.39
N GLU A 323 -3.18 7.31 1.35
CA GLU A 323 -2.61 5.99 1.08
C GLU A 323 -3.55 5.14 0.20
N THR A 324 -4.85 5.14 0.52
CA THR A 324 -5.86 4.40 -0.27
C THR A 324 -5.97 4.95 -1.69
N LEU A 325 -6.00 6.28 -1.86
CA LEU A 325 -6.01 6.93 -3.17
C LEU A 325 -4.79 6.56 -4.01
N ILE A 326 -3.60 6.57 -3.40
CA ILE A 326 -2.35 6.17 -4.06
C ILE A 326 -2.40 4.70 -4.49
N ILE A 327 -2.89 3.80 -3.63
CA ILE A 327 -3.02 2.37 -3.95
C ILE A 327 -4.02 2.16 -5.09
N LEU A 328 -5.19 2.79 -5.02
CA LEU A 328 -6.22 2.68 -6.06
C LEU A 328 -5.75 3.23 -7.40
N ASP A 329 -5.08 4.38 -7.41
CA ASP A 329 -4.48 4.94 -8.64
C ASP A 329 -3.41 4.01 -9.23
N LYS A 330 -2.54 3.42 -8.38
CA LYS A 330 -1.56 2.41 -8.82
C LYS A 330 -2.25 1.19 -9.43
N ILE A 331 -3.28 0.65 -8.79
CA ILE A 331 -4.04 -0.52 -9.29
C ILE A 331 -4.68 -0.19 -10.64
N ASN A 332 -5.37 0.96 -10.74
CA ASN A 332 -6.05 1.34 -11.98
C ASN A 332 -5.07 1.59 -13.14
N LYS A 333 -3.97 2.30 -12.90
CA LYS A 333 -2.92 2.54 -13.92
C LYS A 333 -2.20 1.28 -14.38
N ASN A 334 -2.19 0.23 -13.54
CA ASN A 334 -1.51 -1.03 -13.83
C ASN A 334 -2.51 -2.19 -13.95
N TYR A 335 -3.76 -1.89 -14.33
CA TYR A 335 -4.82 -2.89 -14.40
C TYR A 335 -4.47 -4.04 -15.36
N ASP A 336 -3.96 -3.73 -16.55
CA ASP A 336 -3.57 -4.75 -17.53
C ASP A 336 -2.40 -5.61 -17.02
N THR A 337 -1.47 -5.02 -16.25
CA THR A 337 -0.39 -5.77 -15.58
C THR A 337 -0.94 -6.71 -14.52
N LEU A 338 -1.95 -6.31 -13.74
CA LEU A 338 -2.63 -7.20 -12.80
C LEU A 338 -3.30 -8.37 -13.53
N LEU A 339 -3.99 -8.10 -14.63
CA LEU A 339 -4.59 -9.14 -15.46
C LEU A 339 -3.53 -10.10 -16.04
N SER A 340 -2.37 -9.57 -16.45
CA SER A 340 -1.23 -10.38 -16.92
C SER A 340 -0.71 -11.35 -15.84
N ILE A 341 -0.56 -10.88 -14.60
CA ILE A 341 -0.16 -11.71 -13.44
C ILE A 341 -1.18 -12.82 -13.20
N LEU A 342 -2.46 -12.53 -13.38
CA LEU A 342 -3.53 -13.53 -13.25
C LEU A 342 -3.63 -14.47 -14.46
N GLY A 343 -2.80 -14.29 -15.49
CA GLY A 343 -2.83 -15.11 -16.68
C GLY A 343 -4.06 -14.89 -17.55
N GLU A 344 -4.53 -13.65 -17.66
CA GLU A 344 -5.64 -13.28 -18.57
C GLU A 344 -5.27 -13.48 -20.04
N TYR A 345 -4.06 -13.07 -20.43
CA TYR A 345 -3.60 -13.12 -21.83
C TYR A 345 -2.89 -14.43 -22.19
N LYS A 346 -2.29 -15.10 -21.20
CA LYS A 346 -1.57 -16.36 -21.33
C LYS A 346 -1.59 -17.08 -19.99
N PRO A 347 -1.81 -18.41 -19.94
CA PRO A 347 -1.62 -19.20 -18.73
C PRO A 347 -0.24 -18.96 -18.11
N ARG A 348 -0.22 -18.82 -16.78
CA ARG A 348 0.97 -18.58 -15.98
C ARG A 348 1.28 -19.76 -15.12
N ARG A 349 2.57 -20.01 -14.88
CA ARG A 349 3.02 -21.05 -13.95
C ARG A 349 3.85 -20.44 -12.84
N TYR A 350 3.42 -20.61 -11.59
CA TYR A 350 4.12 -20.11 -10.41
C TYR A 350 4.65 -21.25 -9.56
N LEU A 351 5.83 -21.05 -8.95
CA LEU A 351 6.29 -21.92 -7.88
C LEU A 351 5.86 -21.32 -6.54
N VAL A 352 5.08 -22.06 -5.76
CA VAL A 352 4.85 -21.76 -4.35
C VAL A 352 5.89 -22.51 -3.53
N VAL A 353 6.61 -21.79 -2.67
CA VAL A 353 7.62 -22.33 -1.75
C VAL A 353 7.08 -22.21 -0.33
N PHE A 354 6.79 -23.35 0.30
CA PHE A 354 6.35 -23.40 1.69
C PHE A 354 7.56 -23.49 2.62
N GLN A 355 7.62 -22.58 3.59
CA GLN A 355 8.80 -22.38 4.43
C GLN A 355 8.51 -22.77 5.88
N ASN A 356 9.29 -23.73 6.38
CA ASN A 356 9.29 -24.14 7.79
C ASN A 356 10.16 -23.18 8.61
N ASN A 357 9.55 -22.35 9.45
CA ASN A 357 10.27 -21.38 10.27
C ASN A 357 10.92 -22.00 11.53
N ASP A 358 10.64 -23.27 11.87
CA ASP A 358 11.40 -24.00 12.90
C ASP A 358 12.85 -24.30 12.49
N GLU A 359 13.16 -24.13 11.20
CA GLU A 359 14.49 -24.25 10.62
C GLU A 359 14.75 -22.98 9.80
N ILE A 360 15.10 -21.89 10.48
CA ILE A 360 15.05 -20.56 9.87
C ILE A 360 16.03 -20.43 8.69
N ARG A 361 15.60 -19.75 7.62
CA ARG A 361 16.42 -19.30 6.48
C ARG A 361 16.09 -17.84 6.19
N ALA A 362 16.94 -17.18 5.41
CA ALA A 362 16.86 -15.73 5.18
C ALA A 362 15.49 -15.22 4.73
N SER A 363 14.80 -15.98 3.87
CA SER A 363 13.48 -15.64 3.34
C SER A 363 12.29 -16.05 4.22
N GLY A 364 12.52 -16.77 5.33
CA GLY A 364 11.47 -17.09 6.30
C GLY A 364 11.40 -18.50 6.84
N GLY A 365 12.24 -19.41 6.33
CA GLY A 365 12.25 -20.81 6.78
C GLY A 365 12.78 -21.77 5.73
N PHE A 366 13.02 -23.01 6.12
CA PHE A 366 13.52 -24.06 5.23
C PHE A 366 12.48 -24.40 4.15
N ALA A 367 12.90 -24.38 2.88
CA ALA A 367 12.07 -24.59 1.70
C ALA A 367 11.83 -26.09 1.41
N GLY A 368 11.21 -26.79 2.38
CA GLY A 368 11.05 -28.24 2.33
C GLY A 368 9.99 -28.73 1.32
N SER A 369 8.96 -27.93 1.09
CA SER A 369 7.80 -28.33 0.26
C SER A 369 7.51 -27.25 -0.78
N MET A 370 7.16 -27.68 -1.99
CA MET A 370 6.90 -26.79 -3.11
C MET A 370 5.64 -27.21 -3.86
N ALA A 371 5.00 -26.29 -4.56
CA ALA A 371 3.92 -26.59 -5.49
C ALA A 371 4.05 -25.73 -6.75
N PHE A 372 3.99 -26.36 -7.93
CA PHE A 372 3.76 -25.62 -9.17
C PHE A 372 2.27 -25.38 -9.31
N ILE A 373 1.89 -24.12 -9.53
CA ILE A 373 0.49 -23.71 -9.69
C ILE A 373 0.34 -23.10 -11.08
N ASP A 374 -0.52 -23.70 -11.89
CA ASP A 374 -0.88 -23.16 -13.19
C ASP A 374 -2.16 -22.32 -13.04
N VAL A 375 -2.10 -21.07 -13.51
CA VAL A 375 -3.16 -20.07 -13.36
C VAL A 375 -3.60 -19.57 -14.73
N GLU A 376 -4.91 -19.59 -14.97
CA GLU A 376 -5.54 -19.05 -16.17
C GLU A 376 -6.69 -18.14 -15.76
N ARG A 377 -6.65 -16.87 -16.17
CA ARG A 377 -7.68 -15.86 -15.82
C ARG A 377 -7.97 -15.79 -14.31
N GLY A 378 -6.91 -15.98 -13.52
CA GLY A 378 -6.92 -15.97 -12.06
C GLY A 378 -7.46 -17.25 -11.42
N LYS A 379 -7.88 -18.24 -12.20
CA LYS A 379 -8.32 -19.54 -11.72
C LYS A 379 -7.14 -20.51 -11.69
N VAL A 380 -6.99 -21.25 -10.60
CA VAL A 380 -6.03 -22.34 -10.52
C VAL A 380 -6.53 -23.52 -11.35
N THR A 381 -5.77 -23.92 -12.36
CA THR A 381 -6.14 -25.00 -13.29
C THR A 381 -5.42 -26.31 -12.96
N ASN A 382 -4.23 -26.23 -12.36
CA ASN A 382 -3.44 -27.39 -11.96
C ASN A 382 -2.55 -27.05 -10.74
N ILE A 383 -2.35 -28.03 -9.86
CA ILE A 383 -1.46 -27.95 -8.70
C ILE A 383 -0.58 -29.20 -8.68
N GLU A 384 0.72 -29.04 -8.88
CA GLU A 384 1.70 -30.11 -8.81
C GLU A 384 2.57 -29.96 -7.56
N LYS A 385 2.25 -30.74 -6.53
CA LYS A 385 2.95 -30.74 -5.24
C LYS A 385 4.24 -31.55 -5.34
N LYS A 386 5.35 -31.00 -4.85
CA LYS A 386 6.68 -31.63 -4.85
C LYS A 386 7.39 -31.51 -3.52
N ASP A 387 8.05 -32.59 -3.14
CA ASP A 387 9.14 -32.55 -2.17
C ASP A 387 10.37 -31.90 -2.83
N VAL A 388 11.01 -30.95 -2.14
CA VAL A 388 12.27 -30.35 -2.61
C VAL A 388 13.36 -31.39 -2.93
N TYR A 389 13.43 -32.49 -2.19
CA TYR A 389 14.39 -33.56 -2.42
C TYR A 389 14.12 -34.34 -3.71
N ALA A 390 12.86 -34.44 -4.13
CA ALA A 390 12.51 -35.06 -5.42
C ALA A 390 12.96 -34.18 -6.60
N LEU A 391 12.83 -32.85 -6.46
CA LEU A 391 13.36 -31.89 -7.43
C LEU A 391 14.90 -31.92 -7.43
N GLU A 392 15.54 -31.92 -6.26
CA GLU A 392 16.99 -32.02 -6.16
C GLU A 392 17.54 -33.32 -6.75
N TRP A 393 16.85 -34.45 -6.54
CA TRP A 393 17.24 -35.71 -7.16
C TRP A 393 17.25 -35.59 -8.68
N SER A 394 16.20 -35.00 -9.27
CA SER A 394 16.11 -34.76 -10.71
C SER A 394 17.23 -33.82 -11.20
N ILE A 395 17.51 -32.75 -10.47
CA ILE A 395 18.61 -31.81 -10.76
C ILE A 395 19.96 -32.55 -10.70
N ASN A 396 20.17 -33.43 -9.72
CA ASN A 396 21.44 -34.15 -9.56
C ASN A 396 21.75 -35.10 -10.73
N GLN A 397 20.74 -35.56 -11.46
CA GLN A 397 20.93 -36.40 -12.65
C GLN A 397 21.56 -35.63 -13.83
N VAL A 398 21.29 -34.33 -13.92
CA VAL A 398 21.72 -33.46 -15.03
C VAL A 398 22.76 -32.41 -14.63
N TYR A 399 22.89 -32.15 -13.32
CA TYR A 399 23.83 -31.20 -12.73
C TYR A 399 24.48 -31.82 -11.47
N PRO A 400 25.43 -32.75 -11.67
CA PRO A 400 26.02 -33.54 -10.58
C PRO A 400 26.97 -32.69 -9.72
N ALA A 401 27.31 -33.19 -8.53
CA ALA A 401 28.06 -32.47 -7.51
C ALA A 401 29.39 -31.85 -7.99
N LYS A 402 30.09 -32.48 -8.95
CA LYS A 402 31.34 -31.97 -9.53
C LYS A 402 31.17 -30.65 -10.30
N ASP A 403 29.97 -30.41 -10.84
CA ASP A 403 29.64 -29.24 -11.65
C ASP A 403 28.91 -28.19 -10.80
N LYS A 404 28.46 -28.57 -9.60
CA LYS A 404 27.74 -27.67 -8.69
C LYS A 404 28.64 -26.61 -8.09
N GLU A 405 28.05 -25.45 -7.86
CA GLU A 405 28.64 -24.39 -7.06
C GLU A 405 28.91 -24.87 -5.63
N LYS A 406 29.99 -24.38 -5.03
CA LYS A 406 30.27 -24.61 -3.60
C LYS A 406 29.19 -23.98 -2.76
N ALA A 407 28.86 -24.63 -1.64
CA ALA A 407 27.96 -24.05 -0.66
C ALA A 407 28.53 -22.71 -0.15
N PRO A 408 27.68 -21.68 0.05
CA PRO A 408 28.12 -20.42 0.64
C PRO A 408 28.63 -20.64 2.07
N GLU A 409 29.38 -19.67 2.61
CA GLU A 409 30.01 -19.79 3.93
C GLU A 409 29.02 -20.17 5.03
N GLY A 410 27.81 -19.60 5.01
CA GLY A 410 26.79 -19.95 6.01
C GLY A 410 26.23 -21.37 5.91
N LEU A 411 26.51 -22.13 4.85
CA LEU A 411 26.00 -23.49 4.66
C LEU A 411 27.12 -24.54 4.52
N ASN A 412 28.37 -24.12 4.36
CA ASN A 412 29.50 -25.02 4.12
C ASN A 412 29.78 -26.01 5.26
N LYS A 413 29.25 -25.75 6.46
CA LYS A 413 29.32 -26.64 7.63
C LYS A 413 28.34 -27.81 7.55
N ILE A 414 27.27 -27.68 6.77
CA ILE A 414 26.21 -28.70 6.64
C ILE A 414 26.16 -29.34 5.25
N THR A 415 26.69 -28.67 4.22
CA THR A 415 26.75 -29.22 2.86
C THR A 415 27.91 -28.64 2.07
N GLN A 416 28.51 -29.43 1.18
CA GLN A 416 29.67 -29.01 0.37
C GLN A 416 29.25 -28.27 -0.91
N THR A 417 28.07 -28.57 -1.45
CA THR A 417 27.55 -28.03 -2.71
C THR A 417 26.25 -27.28 -2.49
N PHE A 418 26.04 -26.19 -3.22
CA PHE A 418 24.79 -25.45 -3.16
C PHE A 418 23.67 -26.23 -3.87
N GLY A 419 22.53 -26.40 -3.21
CA GLY A 419 21.35 -27.09 -3.71
C GLY A 419 20.08 -26.23 -3.67
N LEU A 420 19.03 -26.73 -4.33
CA LEU A 420 17.72 -26.07 -4.40
C LEU A 420 17.10 -25.91 -3.00
N ARG A 421 17.29 -26.89 -2.10
CA ARG A 421 16.70 -26.85 -0.74
C ARG A 421 17.17 -25.68 0.10
N ASP A 422 18.34 -25.15 -0.19
CA ASP A 422 18.93 -24.01 0.51
C ASP A 422 18.98 -22.75 -0.38
N ALA A 423 18.40 -22.78 -1.58
CA ALA A 423 18.48 -21.67 -2.55
C ALA A 423 17.86 -20.36 -2.03
N ASN A 424 17.04 -20.45 -0.98
CA ASN A 424 16.42 -19.33 -0.30
C ASN A 424 17.31 -18.71 0.81
N TYR A 425 18.62 -18.85 0.65
CA TYR A 425 19.70 -18.43 1.55
C TYR A 425 19.96 -16.91 1.57
N PHE A 426 19.60 -16.16 0.52
CA PHE A 426 19.97 -14.75 0.41
C PHE A 426 18.98 -13.83 1.14
N PRO A 427 19.45 -12.78 1.86
CA PRO A 427 18.59 -11.80 2.54
C PRO A 427 17.64 -11.08 1.60
N GLU A 428 18.10 -10.81 0.38
CA GLU A 428 17.29 -10.22 -0.67
C GLU A 428 16.53 -11.29 -1.43
N ILE A 429 15.20 -11.17 -1.45
CA ILE A 429 14.32 -12.16 -2.07
C ILE A 429 14.62 -12.35 -3.56
N LYS A 430 15.01 -11.27 -4.26
CA LYS A 430 15.42 -11.33 -5.67
C LYS A 430 16.50 -12.38 -5.91
N ASP A 431 17.53 -12.41 -5.06
CA ASP A 431 18.66 -13.33 -5.24
C ASP A 431 18.26 -14.77 -4.92
N SER A 432 17.46 -14.96 -3.87
CA SER A 432 16.86 -16.25 -3.53
C SER A 432 15.95 -16.78 -4.66
N ALA A 433 15.11 -15.92 -5.24
CA ALA A 433 14.21 -16.29 -6.33
C ALA A 433 14.99 -16.64 -7.61
N ASN A 434 15.99 -15.84 -7.97
CA ASN A 434 16.87 -16.13 -9.12
C ASN A 434 17.66 -17.42 -8.91
N LYS A 435 18.10 -17.72 -7.67
CA LYS A 435 18.80 -18.97 -7.36
C LYS A 435 17.91 -20.19 -7.49
N ILE A 436 16.66 -20.11 -7.02
CA ILE A 436 15.66 -21.16 -7.22
C ILE A 436 15.40 -21.36 -8.72
N LYS A 437 15.19 -20.28 -9.48
CA LYS A 437 14.99 -20.35 -10.93
C LYS A 437 16.17 -21.02 -11.63
N PHE A 438 17.40 -20.65 -11.28
CA PHE A 438 18.60 -21.27 -11.83
C PHE A 438 18.60 -22.80 -11.68
N PHE A 439 18.16 -23.33 -10.54
CA PHE A 439 18.07 -24.77 -10.32
C PHE A 439 16.92 -25.41 -11.09
N LEU A 440 15.75 -24.76 -11.17
CA LEU A 440 14.62 -25.25 -11.95
C LEU A 440 14.92 -25.29 -13.46
N ASP A 441 15.65 -24.29 -13.96
CA ASP A 441 16.10 -24.23 -15.35
C ASP A 441 17.00 -25.41 -15.73
N LYS A 442 17.70 -26.06 -14.77
CA LYS A 442 18.51 -27.26 -15.04
C LYS A 442 17.68 -28.47 -15.47
N ILE A 443 16.42 -28.53 -15.04
CA ILE A 443 15.49 -29.63 -15.31
C ILE A 443 14.31 -29.17 -16.19
N ASP A 444 14.52 -28.09 -16.95
CA ASP A 444 13.55 -27.49 -17.87
C ASP A 444 12.19 -27.15 -17.24
N GLN A 445 12.16 -26.87 -15.93
CA GLN A 445 10.96 -26.41 -15.23
C GLN A 445 10.89 -24.88 -15.26
N GLN A 446 10.12 -24.34 -16.20
CA GLN A 446 9.94 -22.89 -16.34
C GLN A 446 8.80 -22.39 -15.44
N VAL A 447 9.02 -21.22 -14.82
CA VAL A 447 8.05 -20.52 -13.97
C VAL A 447 8.09 -19.02 -14.26
N ASP A 448 6.94 -18.35 -14.18
CA ASP A 448 6.79 -16.91 -14.35
C ASP A 448 7.13 -16.11 -13.08
N GLY A 449 7.12 -16.79 -11.93
CA GLY A 449 7.46 -16.19 -10.64
C GLY A 449 7.43 -17.19 -9.49
N ILE A 450 7.81 -16.72 -8.30
CA ILE A 450 7.91 -17.50 -7.08
C ILE A 450 7.13 -16.81 -5.96
N ILE A 451 6.26 -17.56 -5.29
CA ILE A 451 5.50 -17.13 -4.13
C ILE A 451 6.05 -17.86 -2.90
N PHE A 452 6.63 -17.11 -1.97
CA PHE A 452 7.11 -17.61 -0.70
C PHE A 452 5.99 -17.50 0.33
N ILE A 453 5.71 -18.60 1.06
CA ILE A 453 4.69 -18.64 2.11
C ILE A 453 5.31 -19.25 3.36
N ASN A 454 5.36 -18.45 4.43
CA ASN A 454 5.83 -18.90 5.74
C ASN A 454 4.74 -19.63 6.51
N GLN A 455 5.17 -20.57 7.34
CA GLN A 455 4.31 -21.35 8.24
C GLN A 455 3.45 -20.48 9.18
N ASN A 456 3.86 -19.26 9.53
CA ASN A 456 3.05 -18.34 10.34
C ASN A 456 1.65 -18.09 9.75
N LEU A 457 1.50 -18.10 8.41
CA LEU A 457 0.19 -17.98 7.76
C LEU A 457 -0.73 -19.15 8.15
N VAL A 458 -0.19 -20.36 8.16
CA VAL A 458 -0.95 -21.57 8.49
C VAL A 458 -1.40 -21.53 9.96
N LEU A 459 -0.55 -21.04 10.86
CA LEU A 459 -0.87 -20.90 12.28
C LEU A 459 -2.03 -19.91 12.50
N ASP A 460 -1.95 -18.70 11.92
CA ASP A 460 -3.00 -17.69 12.07
C ASP A 460 -4.31 -18.13 11.38
N LEU A 461 -4.24 -18.89 10.28
CA LEU A 461 -5.41 -19.51 9.65
C LEU A 461 -6.04 -20.58 10.54
N LEU A 462 -5.24 -21.49 11.14
CA LEU A 462 -5.74 -22.51 12.08
C LEU A 462 -6.41 -21.86 13.29
N LYS A 463 -5.82 -20.80 13.83
CA LYS A 463 -6.41 -20.00 14.91
C LYS A 463 -7.80 -19.47 14.54
N SER A 464 -7.97 -18.97 13.32
CA SER A 464 -9.23 -18.36 12.86
C SER A 464 -10.41 -19.34 12.72
N ILE A 465 -10.11 -20.64 12.66
CA ILE A 465 -11.09 -21.72 12.54
C ILE A 465 -11.15 -22.63 13.78
N ASP A 466 -10.45 -22.24 14.86
CA ASP A 466 -10.32 -23.00 16.11
C ASP A 466 -9.73 -24.40 15.93
N GLY A 467 -8.88 -24.56 14.91
CA GLY A 467 -8.28 -25.84 14.51
C GLY A 467 -9.22 -26.77 13.75
N LEU A 468 -8.71 -27.98 13.47
CA LEU A 468 -9.50 -29.05 12.85
C LEU A 468 -9.02 -30.44 13.27
N TYR A 469 -9.93 -31.41 13.28
CA TYR A 469 -9.55 -32.80 13.41
C TYR A 469 -9.02 -33.32 12.07
N SER A 470 -7.74 -33.72 12.03
CA SER A 470 -7.13 -34.26 10.83
C SER A 470 -7.37 -35.76 10.73
N ASN A 471 -8.00 -36.21 9.65
CA ASN A 471 -8.15 -37.64 9.37
C ASN A 471 -6.80 -38.26 9.02
N THR A 472 -5.91 -37.48 8.41
CA THR A 472 -4.55 -37.90 8.08
C THR A 472 -3.72 -38.20 9.33
N PHE A 473 -3.80 -37.35 10.36
CA PHE A 473 -3.03 -37.53 11.61
C PHE A 473 -3.81 -38.17 12.76
N GLN A 474 -5.10 -38.44 12.56
CA GLN A 474 -6.01 -39.00 13.58
C GLN A 474 -6.02 -38.20 14.88
N THR A 475 -5.86 -36.87 14.79
CA THR A 475 -5.76 -36.00 15.96
C THR A 475 -6.21 -34.58 15.64
N GLU A 476 -6.52 -33.82 16.69
CA GLU A 476 -6.87 -32.41 16.56
C GLU A 476 -5.60 -31.58 16.32
N ILE A 477 -5.63 -30.76 15.27
CA ILE A 477 -4.55 -29.88 14.86
C ILE A 477 -5.00 -28.43 15.06
N LYS A 478 -4.24 -27.70 15.87
CA LYS A 478 -4.45 -26.31 16.28
C LYS A 478 -3.18 -25.50 16.09
N GLU A 479 -3.30 -24.19 16.27
CA GLU A 479 -2.16 -23.26 16.22
C GLU A 479 -0.99 -23.75 17.10
N GLU A 480 -1.29 -24.19 18.32
CA GLU A 480 -0.29 -24.48 19.36
C GLU A 480 0.47 -25.79 19.11
N ASN A 481 -0.17 -26.76 18.44
CA ASN A 481 0.41 -28.08 18.24
C ASN A 481 0.83 -28.39 16.81
N PHE A 482 0.38 -27.61 15.81
CA PHE A 482 0.62 -27.90 14.39
C PHE A 482 2.10 -28.15 14.12
N SER A 483 2.96 -27.19 14.49
CA SER A 483 4.39 -27.25 14.17
C SER A 483 5.04 -28.53 14.68
N ILE A 484 4.95 -28.75 16.00
CA ILE A 484 5.58 -29.86 16.71
C ILE A 484 4.96 -31.22 16.35
N MET A 485 3.65 -31.29 16.11
CA MET A 485 2.99 -32.52 15.71
C MET A 485 3.49 -32.97 14.34
N ILE A 486 3.37 -32.09 13.33
CA ILE A 486 3.73 -32.43 11.95
C ILE A 486 5.21 -32.78 11.86
N SER A 487 6.08 -31.96 12.46
CA SER A 487 7.51 -32.22 12.44
C SER A 487 7.88 -33.52 13.15
N THR A 488 7.23 -33.86 14.27
CA THR A 488 7.50 -35.09 15.01
C THR A 488 7.13 -36.30 14.18
N LEU A 489 5.94 -36.30 13.57
CA LEU A 489 5.48 -37.40 12.72
C LEU A 489 6.33 -37.56 11.45
N VAL A 490 6.75 -36.45 10.85
CA VAL A 490 7.65 -36.48 9.69
C VAL A 490 9.01 -37.07 10.05
N GLU A 491 9.60 -36.65 11.17
CA GLU A 491 10.91 -37.14 11.62
C GLU A 491 10.89 -38.58 12.13
N ALA A 492 9.80 -38.97 12.78
CA ALA A 492 9.59 -40.33 13.24
C ALA A 492 9.28 -41.31 12.10
N GLU A 493 9.07 -40.78 10.88
CA GLU A 493 8.86 -41.55 9.65
C GLU A 493 7.67 -42.52 9.75
N VAL A 494 6.64 -42.13 10.50
CA VAL A 494 5.50 -43.00 10.84
C VAL A 494 4.65 -43.37 9.62
N PHE A 495 4.83 -42.66 8.51
CA PHE A 495 4.14 -42.87 7.23
C PHE A 495 5.05 -43.45 6.12
N ARG A 496 6.12 -44.18 6.47
CA ARG A 496 6.96 -44.88 5.46
C ARG A 496 6.38 -46.21 4.98
N GLU A 497 5.54 -46.88 5.79
CA GLU A 497 4.89 -48.15 5.44
C GLU A 497 3.37 -47.92 5.27
N GLY A 498 2.77 -48.28 4.12
CA GLY A 498 1.31 -48.20 3.90
C GLY A 498 0.88 -47.50 2.61
N THR A 499 -0.35 -46.94 2.60
CA THR A 499 -0.96 -46.24 1.45
C THR A 499 -0.39 -44.83 1.20
N LEU A 500 0.33 -44.27 2.17
CA LEU A 500 1.09 -43.02 2.05
C LEU A 500 2.55 -43.39 1.85
N GLY A 501 3.12 -43.10 0.68
CA GLY A 501 4.47 -43.50 0.29
C GLY A 501 5.60 -42.63 0.85
N THR A 502 5.31 -41.44 1.42
CA THR A 502 6.32 -40.59 2.10
C THR A 502 5.70 -39.72 3.20
N PRO A 503 6.47 -39.31 4.23
CA PRO A 503 5.98 -38.40 5.27
C PRO A 503 5.45 -37.05 4.76
N LYS A 504 5.96 -36.52 3.64
CA LYS A 504 5.46 -35.25 3.06
C LYS A 504 4.11 -35.38 2.38
N GLN A 505 3.69 -36.59 1.99
CA GLN A 505 2.33 -36.79 1.49
C GLN A 505 1.29 -36.53 2.58
N ALA A 506 1.59 -36.87 3.84
CA ALA A 506 0.69 -36.56 4.95
C ALA A 506 0.51 -35.04 5.13
N LEU A 507 1.59 -34.25 5.01
CA LEU A 507 1.50 -32.79 5.00
C LEU A 507 0.63 -32.26 3.84
N PHE A 508 0.74 -32.84 2.65
CA PHE A 508 -0.06 -32.44 1.50
C PHE A 508 -1.54 -32.80 1.63
N LEU A 509 -1.88 -33.94 2.26
CA LEU A 509 -3.26 -34.30 2.56
C LEU A 509 -3.84 -33.39 3.64
N PHE A 510 -3.05 -33.06 4.67
CA PHE A 510 -3.49 -32.09 5.67
C PHE A 510 -3.75 -30.70 5.06
N ALA A 511 -2.93 -30.26 4.10
CA ALA A 511 -3.18 -29.01 3.39
C ALA A 511 -4.52 -29.01 2.64
N GLU A 512 -4.95 -30.17 2.11
CA GLU A 512 -6.27 -30.34 1.51
C GLU A 512 -7.39 -30.30 2.56
N GLU A 513 -7.23 -31.02 3.67
CA GLU A 513 -8.18 -30.98 4.80
C GLU A 513 -8.36 -29.55 5.34
N LEU A 514 -7.26 -28.80 5.49
CA LEU A 514 -7.29 -27.40 5.91
C LEU A 514 -8.00 -26.52 4.88
N ALA A 515 -7.72 -26.69 3.59
CA ALA A 515 -8.36 -25.92 2.52
C ALA A 515 -9.87 -26.18 2.47
N GLU A 516 -10.30 -27.44 2.61
CA GLU A 516 -11.71 -27.81 2.70
C GLU A 516 -12.38 -27.19 3.93
N ARG A 517 -11.71 -27.25 5.08
CA ARG A 517 -12.22 -26.66 6.32
C ARG A 517 -12.40 -25.15 6.21
N LEU A 518 -11.40 -24.43 5.69
CA LEU A 518 -11.49 -22.98 5.43
C LEU A 518 -12.65 -22.65 4.47
N ASN A 519 -12.81 -23.42 3.40
CA ASN A 519 -13.90 -23.23 2.44
C ASN A 519 -15.29 -23.50 3.05
N SER A 520 -15.38 -24.44 4.00
CA SER A 520 -16.62 -24.77 4.71
C SER A 520 -17.08 -23.66 5.66
N GLU A 521 -16.15 -22.99 6.33
CA GLU A 521 -16.39 -21.91 7.29
C GLU A 521 -16.79 -20.59 6.60
N LYS A 522 -16.39 -20.39 5.34
CA LYS A 522 -16.75 -19.23 4.51
C LYS A 522 -16.40 -17.87 5.15
N LYS A 523 -15.40 -17.81 6.04
CA LYS A 523 -14.90 -16.59 6.70
C LYS A 523 -13.89 -15.83 5.80
N TYR A 524 -14.23 -15.64 4.53
CA TYR A 524 -13.28 -15.13 3.52
C TYR A 524 -12.70 -13.75 3.84
N TYR A 525 -13.49 -12.86 4.44
CA TYR A 525 -12.99 -11.55 4.88
C TYR A 525 -11.91 -11.64 5.96
N ASP A 526 -12.08 -12.55 6.92
CA ASP A 526 -11.09 -12.77 7.98
C ASP A 526 -9.82 -13.40 7.40
N TYR A 527 -9.94 -14.33 6.45
CA TYR A 527 -8.79 -14.88 5.74
C TYR A 527 -8.05 -13.81 4.93
N LEU A 528 -8.76 -12.89 4.26
CA LEU A 528 -8.15 -11.77 3.55
C LEU A 528 -7.41 -10.81 4.49
N LYS A 529 -7.95 -10.56 5.70
CA LYS A 529 -7.24 -9.78 6.73
C LYS A 529 -5.95 -10.47 7.17
N ILE A 530 -6.00 -11.79 7.41
CA ILE A 530 -4.84 -12.60 7.78
C ILE A 530 -3.79 -12.56 6.66
N ILE A 531 -4.18 -12.81 5.41
CA ILE A 531 -3.28 -12.72 4.25
C ILE A 531 -2.66 -11.32 4.13
N SER A 532 -3.46 -10.26 4.30
CA SER A 532 -2.95 -8.87 4.26
C SER A 532 -1.93 -8.60 5.37
N LYS A 533 -2.17 -9.11 6.59
CA LYS A 533 -1.22 -9.07 7.70
C LYS A 533 0.09 -9.76 7.32
N HIS A 534 0.03 -10.97 6.76
CA HIS A 534 1.23 -11.73 6.38
C HIS A 534 1.98 -11.13 5.19
N ILE A 535 1.31 -10.47 4.24
CA ILE A 535 1.99 -9.66 3.20
C ILE A 535 2.79 -8.53 3.86
N LYS A 536 2.16 -7.75 4.77
CA LYS A 536 2.84 -6.64 5.46
C LYS A 536 4.02 -7.10 6.30
N ASN A 537 3.90 -8.27 6.92
CA ASN A 537 4.95 -8.87 7.74
C ASN A 537 6.02 -9.62 6.92
N ARG A 538 5.93 -9.60 5.58
CA ARG A 538 6.79 -10.34 4.64
C ARG A 538 6.76 -11.87 4.85
N ASP A 539 5.68 -12.39 5.41
CA ASP A 539 5.41 -13.83 5.50
C ASP A 539 4.81 -14.41 4.20
N ILE A 540 4.27 -13.54 3.34
CA ILE A 540 3.90 -13.85 1.97
C ILE A 540 4.67 -12.87 1.07
N VAL A 541 5.49 -13.41 0.18
CA VAL A 541 6.26 -12.61 -0.78
C VAL A 541 6.10 -13.20 -2.17
N PHE A 542 5.85 -12.35 -3.17
CA PHE A 542 5.73 -12.74 -4.56
C PHE A 542 6.76 -12.01 -5.44
N TYR A 543 7.71 -12.76 -5.98
CA TYR A 543 8.68 -12.28 -6.96
C TYR A 543 8.27 -12.73 -8.37
N SER A 544 8.10 -11.79 -9.30
CA SER A 544 7.88 -12.10 -10.73
C SER A 544 9.18 -11.96 -11.52
N PHE A 545 9.41 -12.88 -12.46
CA PHE A 545 10.52 -12.77 -13.42
C PHE A 545 10.23 -11.82 -14.57
N HIS A 546 9.00 -11.31 -14.68
CA HIS A 546 8.61 -10.27 -15.64
C HIS A 546 8.83 -8.89 -15.01
N PRO A 547 9.74 -8.04 -15.53
CA PRO A 547 10.15 -6.80 -14.85
C PRO A 547 9.00 -5.81 -14.57
N VAL A 548 8.04 -5.69 -15.48
CA VAL A 548 6.87 -4.80 -15.34
C VAL A 548 5.97 -5.28 -14.20
N GLU A 549 5.72 -6.59 -14.13
CA GLU A 549 4.94 -7.22 -13.08
C GLU A 549 5.64 -7.10 -11.73
N ASN A 550 6.94 -7.39 -11.68
CA ASN A 550 7.72 -7.28 -10.45
C ASN A 550 7.78 -5.83 -9.93
N SER A 551 7.85 -4.84 -10.82
CA SER A 551 7.76 -3.42 -10.44
C SER A 551 6.40 -3.07 -9.84
N LEU A 552 5.31 -3.64 -10.36
CA LEU A 552 4.00 -3.49 -9.76
C LEU A 552 3.93 -4.15 -8.38
N LEU A 553 4.40 -5.39 -8.26
CA LEU A 553 4.44 -6.13 -6.98
C LEU A 553 5.23 -5.33 -5.93
N TRP A 554 6.36 -4.72 -6.31
CA TRP A 554 7.11 -3.78 -5.45
C TRP A 554 6.27 -2.59 -4.99
N LYS A 555 5.62 -1.90 -5.92
CA LYS A 555 4.78 -0.71 -5.62
C LYS A 555 3.60 -1.02 -4.70
N LEU A 556 3.15 -2.27 -4.69
CA LEU A 556 2.09 -2.82 -3.83
C LEU A 556 2.63 -3.44 -2.53
N GLY A 557 3.95 -3.51 -2.33
CA GLY A 557 4.59 -4.11 -1.16
C GLY A 557 4.57 -5.64 -1.13
N LEU A 558 4.35 -6.29 -2.28
CA LEU A 558 4.22 -7.75 -2.40
C LEU A 558 5.53 -8.46 -2.72
N ASN A 559 6.53 -7.79 -3.30
CA ASN A 559 7.75 -8.45 -3.77
C ASN A 559 8.85 -8.63 -2.70
N GLY A 560 8.59 -8.19 -1.47
CA GLY A 560 9.49 -8.37 -0.32
C GLY A 560 10.82 -7.61 -0.42
N GLU A 561 10.97 -6.70 -1.38
CA GLU A 561 12.17 -5.87 -1.53
C GLU A 561 12.25 -4.82 -0.42
N ILE A 562 13.44 -4.63 0.12
CA ILE A 562 13.69 -3.77 1.27
C ILE A 562 14.30 -2.44 0.80
N ASN A 563 13.71 -1.33 1.23
CA ASN A 563 14.27 0.00 0.97
C ASN A 563 15.26 0.40 2.07
N PHE A 564 16.53 0.06 1.90
CA PHE A 564 17.62 0.40 2.83
C PHE A 564 17.94 1.90 2.94
N ARG A 565 17.29 2.76 2.13
CA ARG A 565 17.52 4.22 2.11
C ARG A 565 16.42 5.02 2.82
N GLU A 566 15.41 4.35 3.37
CA GLU A 566 14.26 4.98 4.02
C GLU A 566 14.64 5.77 5.28
N THR A 567 15.62 5.28 6.03
CA THR A 567 16.12 5.87 7.27
C THR A 567 17.63 6.10 7.22
N LEU A 568 18.14 6.97 8.09
CA LEU A 568 19.56 7.25 8.18
C LEU A 568 20.35 6.01 8.66
N ASP A 569 19.79 5.30 9.63
CA ASP A 569 20.34 4.06 10.19
C ASP A 569 19.37 2.90 10.00
N PHE A 570 19.89 1.68 9.95
CA PHE A 570 19.06 0.48 10.03
C PHE A 570 19.86 -0.71 10.55
N ASP A 571 19.14 -1.70 11.09
CA ASP A 571 19.68 -3.03 11.34
C ASP A 571 18.76 -4.06 10.70
N TYR A 572 19.35 -5.05 10.03
CA TYR A 572 18.61 -6.22 9.56
C TYR A 572 19.37 -7.50 9.92
N PRO A 573 19.12 -8.07 11.11
CA PRO A 573 19.64 -9.38 11.51
C PRO A 573 18.94 -10.49 10.73
N VAL A 574 19.72 -11.33 10.07
CA VAL A 574 19.25 -12.45 9.25
C VAL A 574 19.96 -13.73 9.66
N TYR A 575 19.21 -14.63 10.28
CA TYR A 575 19.63 -15.95 10.72
C TYR A 575 19.49 -16.98 9.60
N THR A 576 20.41 -17.93 9.58
CA THR A 576 20.34 -19.14 8.75
C THR A 576 20.71 -20.31 9.63
N SER A 577 19.73 -21.15 9.91
CA SER A 577 19.89 -22.32 10.75
C SER A 577 20.85 -23.32 10.11
N ILE A 578 21.79 -23.81 10.92
CA ILE A 578 22.81 -24.81 10.56
C ILE A 578 22.91 -25.92 11.62
N GLY A 579 21.98 -25.97 12.58
CA GLY A 579 21.95 -26.97 13.64
C GLY A 579 21.46 -28.34 13.18
N GLY A 580 20.78 -28.42 12.03
CA GLY A 580 20.15 -29.67 11.55
C GLY A 580 19.02 -30.17 12.47
N ASN A 581 18.43 -29.27 13.24
CA ASN A 581 17.35 -29.53 14.19
C ASN A 581 16.33 -28.38 14.13
N LYS A 582 15.23 -28.51 14.88
CA LYS A 582 14.10 -27.58 14.92
C LYS A 582 14.16 -26.62 16.11
N SER A 583 15.38 -26.31 16.58
CA SER A 583 15.56 -25.47 17.77
C SER A 583 15.11 -24.04 17.55
N ASP A 584 15.04 -23.54 16.29
CA ASP A 584 14.62 -22.16 16.00
C ASP A 584 13.19 -21.88 16.47
N ARG A 585 12.35 -22.92 16.62
CA ARG A 585 11.03 -22.86 17.27
C ARG A 585 11.07 -22.28 18.69
N TYR A 586 12.20 -22.48 19.37
CA TYR A 586 12.39 -22.15 20.78
C TYR A 586 13.38 -21.01 20.98
N ILE A 587 13.60 -20.16 19.97
CA ILE A 587 14.47 -18.99 20.12
C ILE A 587 13.63 -17.74 20.29
N ASP A 588 13.78 -17.12 21.46
CA ASP A 588 13.31 -15.75 21.69
C ASP A 588 14.41 -14.77 21.30
N TYR A 589 14.06 -13.79 20.47
CA TYR A 589 14.99 -12.77 19.98
C TYR A 589 14.80 -11.45 20.72
N ARG A 590 15.88 -10.95 21.32
CA ARG A 590 15.89 -9.64 22.00
C ARG A 590 17.08 -8.80 21.53
N TYR A 591 16.80 -7.55 21.17
CA TYR A 591 17.78 -6.61 20.64
C TYR A 591 17.92 -5.42 21.59
N GLU A 592 19.13 -5.07 21.99
CA GLU A 592 19.39 -3.84 22.74
C GLU A 592 20.24 -2.91 21.89
N LYS A 593 19.68 -1.79 21.46
CA LYS A 593 20.39 -0.81 20.63
C LYS A 593 20.64 0.47 21.41
N THR A 594 21.92 0.84 21.48
CA THR A 594 22.38 2.08 22.10
C THR A 594 22.99 2.99 21.05
N VAL A 595 22.52 4.24 21.00
CA VAL A 595 22.97 5.26 20.04
C VAL A 595 23.45 6.50 20.79
N LYS A 596 24.68 6.91 20.50
CA LYS A 596 25.31 8.12 21.06
C LYS A 596 25.70 9.07 19.93
N LYS A 597 25.49 10.36 20.12
CA LYS A 597 25.99 11.38 19.21
C LYS A 597 27.48 11.60 19.49
N VAL A 598 28.29 11.65 18.43
CA VAL A 598 29.72 11.90 18.56
C VAL A 598 29.95 13.41 18.75
N GLU A 599 30.71 13.77 19.79
CA GLU A 599 31.02 15.18 20.09
C GLU A 599 31.65 15.91 18.90
N ASN A 600 31.28 17.17 18.73
CA ASN A 600 31.76 18.05 17.65
C ASN A 600 31.58 17.48 16.22
N SER A 601 30.64 16.56 16.02
CA SER A 601 30.30 16.02 14.71
C SER A 601 28.81 15.71 14.59
N CYS A 602 28.37 15.39 13.37
CA CYS A 602 27.02 14.91 13.12
C CYS A 602 26.91 13.38 13.13
N ASP A 603 28.02 12.67 13.34
CA ASP A 603 28.11 11.21 13.33
C ASP A 603 27.46 10.60 14.59
N PHE A 604 27.10 9.31 14.48
CA PHE A 604 26.54 8.54 15.58
C PHE A 604 27.38 7.28 15.85
N GLU A 605 27.64 6.99 17.12
CA GLU A 605 28.18 5.72 17.57
C GLU A 605 27.03 4.79 17.96
N THR A 606 27.06 3.56 17.48
CA THR A 606 25.99 2.59 17.67
C THR A 606 26.55 1.25 18.15
N ASN A 607 25.88 0.68 19.14
CA ASN A 607 26.10 -0.68 19.61
C ASN A 607 24.74 -1.39 19.61
N LEU A 608 24.64 -2.48 18.84
CA LEU A 608 23.52 -3.40 18.84
C LEU A 608 23.96 -4.69 19.54
N LYS A 609 23.35 -4.99 20.69
CA LYS A 609 23.46 -6.29 21.34
C LYS A 609 22.30 -7.17 20.94
N ILE A 610 22.61 -8.38 20.54
CA ILE A 610 21.67 -9.38 20.06
C ILE A 610 21.65 -10.51 21.08
N PHE A 611 20.50 -10.80 21.68
CA PHE A 611 20.29 -11.88 22.63
C PHE A 611 19.38 -12.92 22.01
N ASN A 612 19.84 -14.18 22.04
CA ASN A 612 19.05 -15.33 21.69
C ASN A 612 18.87 -16.18 22.94
N THR A 613 17.62 -16.44 23.34
CA THR A 613 17.30 -17.31 24.47
C THR A 613 16.65 -18.58 23.95
N HIS A 614 17.23 -19.72 24.29
CA HIS A 614 16.69 -21.01 23.91
C HIS A 614 15.74 -21.54 24.99
N THR A 615 14.43 -21.51 24.71
CA THR A 615 13.35 -21.78 25.66
C THR A 615 12.97 -23.26 25.80
N TYR A 616 13.72 -24.17 25.17
CA TYR A 616 13.42 -25.60 25.23
C TYR A 616 13.54 -26.13 26.66
N SER A 617 12.52 -26.88 27.10
CA SER A 617 12.38 -27.42 28.44
C SER A 617 11.98 -28.90 28.44
N SER A 618 11.97 -29.53 29.63
CA SER A 618 11.49 -30.90 29.82
C SER A 618 10.01 -31.09 29.49
N GLU A 619 9.20 -30.03 29.55
CA GLU A 619 7.78 -30.07 29.15
C GLU A 619 7.66 -30.31 27.65
N ASN A 620 8.55 -29.70 26.84
CA ASN A 620 8.58 -29.92 25.40
C ASN A 620 8.94 -31.38 25.07
N GLU A 621 9.92 -31.96 25.78
CA GLU A 621 10.28 -33.37 25.61
C GLU A 621 9.12 -34.30 25.97
N THR A 622 8.43 -34.02 27.07
CA THR A 622 7.24 -34.78 27.49
C THR A 622 6.16 -34.76 26.41
N TYR A 623 5.94 -33.61 25.78
CA TYR A 623 4.97 -33.47 24.70
C TYR A 623 5.33 -34.27 23.46
N VAL A 624 6.60 -34.27 23.04
CA VAL A 624 7.08 -35.12 21.93
C VAL A 624 6.86 -36.60 22.23
N ASN A 625 7.18 -37.05 23.45
CA ASN A 625 6.94 -38.44 23.86
C ASN A 625 5.45 -38.81 23.80
N GLN A 626 4.55 -37.94 24.30
CA GLN A 626 3.10 -38.15 24.22
C GLN A 626 2.57 -38.27 22.78
N ILE A 627 3.20 -37.59 21.82
CA ILE A 627 2.88 -37.75 20.39
C ILE A 627 3.32 -39.15 19.92
N LEU A 628 4.57 -39.52 20.22
CA LEU A 628 5.18 -40.76 19.75
C LEU A 628 4.54 -42.02 20.36
N ASP A 629 4.09 -41.97 21.61
CA ASP A 629 3.44 -43.08 22.33
C ASP A 629 2.17 -43.58 21.63
N LYS A 630 1.56 -42.78 20.76
CA LYS A 630 0.38 -43.15 19.96
C LYS A 630 0.72 -44.09 18.79
N TYR A 631 2.00 -44.29 18.48
CA TYR A 631 2.43 -45.00 17.29
C TYR A 631 3.33 -46.19 17.64
N ASN A 632 2.94 -47.37 17.14
CA ASN A 632 3.58 -48.64 17.50
C ASN A 632 4.90 -48.92 16.75
N LYS A 633 5.19 -48.18 15.68
CA LYS A 633 6.40 -48.35 14.86
C LYS A 633 6.98 -46.96 14.53
N LEU A 634 8.24 -46.73 14.91
CA LEU A 634 8.99 -45.53 14.60
C LEU A 634 10.18 -45.89 13.72
N GLY A 635 10.48 -45.06 12.71
CA GLY A 635 11.64 -45.25 11.82
C GLY A 635 12.97 -44.77 12.41
N LYS A 636 12.93 -43.96 13.48
CA LYS A 636 14.11 -43.42 14.18
C LYS A 636 14.01 -43.64 15.69
N ASN A 637 15.15 -43.59 16.38
CA ASN A 637 15.18 -43.64 17.84
C ASN A 637 14.52 -42.39 18.43
N ILE A 638 13.76 -42.56 19.52
CA ILE A 638 13.07 -41.48 20.23
C ILE A 638 14.05 -40.36 20.63
N ASN A 639 15.25 -40.69 21.14
CA ASN A 639 16.24 -39.69 21.53
C ASN A 639 16.74 -38.85 20.36
N ASP A 640 16.87 -39.45 19.17
CA ASP A 640 17.26 -38.72 17.96
C ASP A 640 16.14 -37.78 17.52
N ILE A 641 14.89 -38.24 17.58
CA ILE A 641 13.71 -37.42 17.29
C ILE A 641 13.67 -36.23 18.25
N ILE A 642 13.78 -36.44 19.56
CA ILE A 642 13.79 -35.37 20.57
C ILE A 642 14.93 -34.36 20.31
N ASN A 643 16.14 -34.84 19.98
CA ASN A 643 17.25 -33.97 19.61
C ASN A 643 16.92 -33.11 18.39
N ILE A 644 16.34 -33.71 17.35
CA ILE A 644 15.90 -33.02 16.13
C ILE A 644 14.74 -32.08 16.42
N GLN A 645 13.86 -32.38 17.38
CA GLN A 645 12.70 -31.54 17.72
C GLN A 645 13.06 -30.29 18.52
N GLY A 646 14.33 -30.06 18.86
CA GLY A 646 14.79 -28.79 19.44
C GLY A 646 15.58 -28.90 20.73
N ARG A 647 15.87 -30.11 21.24
CA ARG A 647 16.78 -30.27 22.40
C ARG A 647 18.23 -29.95 22.08
N GLY A 648 18.65 -30.17 20.82
CA GLY A 648 19.99 -29.85 20.37
C GLY A 648 20.25 -28.34 20.36
N ASP A 649 21.52 -27.95 20.46
CA ASP A 649 21.92 -26.53 20.43
C ASP A 649 21.39 -25.82 19.18
N ASN A 650 20.92 -24.58 19.34
CA ASN A 650 20.60 -23.72 18.21
C ASN A 650 21.90 -23.18 17.63
N LYS A 651 22.23 -23.62 16.42
CA LYS A 651 23.41 -23.16 15.68
C LYS A 651 22.93 -22.42 14.45
N SER A 652 23.36 -21.18 14.31
CA SER A 652 22.96 -20.31 13.21
C SER A 652 24.16 -19.57 12.62
N TYR A 653 24.07 -19.25 11.34
CA TYR A 653 24.90 -18.26 10.69
C TYR A 653 24.13 -16.94 10.66
N LEU A 654 24.55 -15.99 11.48
CA LEU A 654 23.95 -14.68 11.61
C LEU A 654 24.65 -13.70 10.67
N ARG A 655 23.84 -12.96 9.91
CA ARG A 655 24.26 -11.83 9.09
C ARG A 655 23.53 -10.59 9.55
N VAL A 656 24.24 -9.57 10.00
CA VAL A 656 23.64 -8.29 10.38
C VAL A 656 23.95 -7.28 9.29
N LEU A 657 22.93 -6.88 8.54
CA LEU A 657 23.05 -5.86 7.51
C LEU A 657 22.91 -4.48 8.16
N VAL A 658 23.83 -3.58 7.84
CA VAL A 658 23.93 -2.21 8.37
C VAL A 658 24.19 -1.22 7.22
N PRO A 659 23.96 0.10 7.41
CA PRO A 659 24.12 1.09 6.36
C PRO A 659 25.50 1.05 5.68
N LYS A 660 25.53 1.32 4.36
CA LYS A 660 26.77 1.31 3.58
C LYS A 660 27.82 2.29 4.09
N ASN A 661 27.39 3.40 4.68
CA ASN A 661 28.22 4.43 5.29
C ASN A 661 28.63 4.13 6.75
N ALA A 662 28.33 2.93 7.28
CA ALA A 662 28.79 2.50 8.59
C ALA A 662 30.29 2.13 8.57
N GLU A 663 31.04 2.68 9.52
CA GLU A 663 32.40 2.25 9.88
C GLU A 663 32.28 1.16 10.96
N VAL A 664 32.32 -0.10 10.55
CA VAL A 664 32.15 -1.26 11.43
C VAL A 664 33.43 -1.55 12.21
N LYS A 665 33.29 -1.81 13.50
CA LYS A 665 34.37 -2.29 14.36
C LYS A 665 34.14 -3.77 14.67
N LEU A 666 34.88 -4.62 13.96
CA LEU A 666 34.76 -6.08 14.09
C LEU A 666 35.21 -6.57 15.46
N LYS A 667 34.46 -7.53 16.00
CA LYS A 667 34.81 -8.34 17.18
C LYS A 667 35.37 -9.69 16.75
N GLU A 668 35.87 -10.46 17.72
CA GLU A 668 36.35 -11.82 17.47
C GLU A 668 35.24 -12.69 16.85
N GLY A 669 35.61 -13.51 15.85
CA GLY A 669 34.69 -14.38 15.12
C GLY A 669 33.79 -13.68 14.08
N GLN A 670 33.84 -12.35 13.97
CA GLN A 670 33.08 -11.59 12.97
C GLN A 670 33.88 -11.38 11.69
N LYS A 671 33.16 -11.38 10.56
CA LYS A 671 33.68 -11.00 9.25
C LYS A 671 32.85 -9.87 8.67
N LEU A 672 33.50 -8.98 7.92
CA LEU A 672 32.83 -7.93 7.17
C LEU A 672 32.79 -8.28 5.70
N LYS A 673 31.60 -8.22 5.11
CA LYS A 673 31.39 -8.24 3.67
C LYS A 673 30.73 -6.93 3.25
N GLU A 674 31.09 -6.44 2.08
CA GLU A 674 30.48 -5.25 1.51
C GLU A 674 29.61 -5.61 0.31
N ASP A 675 28.40 -5.04 0.29
CA ASP A 675 27.47 -5.09 -0.84
C ASP A 675 27.36 -3.70 -1.49
N GLU A 676 26.66 -3.58 -2.62
CA GLU A 676 26.37 -2.30 -3.27
C GLU A 676 25.56 -1.37 -2.37
N ASN A 677 24.59 -1.90 -1.63
CA ASN A 677 23.62 -1.09 -0.87
C ASN A 677 23.90 -1.02 0.64
N TYR A 678 24.67 -1.97 1.19
CA TYR A 678 24.88 -2.12 2.63
C TYR A 678 26.20 -2.82 2.96
N LYS A 679 26.49 -2.95 4.25
CA LYS A 679 27.56 -3.83 4.76
C LYS A 679 26.94 -4.97 5.55
N ILE A 680 27.59 -6.13 5.53
CA ILE A 680 27.14 -7.35 6.21
C ILE A 680 28.20 -7.75 7.23
N ILE A 681 27.77 -7.91 8.47
CA ILE A 681 28.59 -8.45 9.55
C ILE A 681 28.17 -9.90 9.76
N GLU A 682 29.09 -10.81 9.50
CA GLU A 682 28.82 -12.25 9.46
C GLU A 682 29.47 -12.95 10.67
N LEU A 683 28.73 -13.81 11.36
CA LEU A 683 29.23 -14.60 12.48
C LEU A 683 28.44 -15.91 12.65
N TYR A 684 29.09 -16.92 13.23
CA TYR A 684 28.40 -18.12 13.70
C TYR A 684 27.94 -17.93 15.13
N THR A 685 26.71 -18.35 15.42
CA THR A 685 26.08 -18.26 16.73
C THR A 685 25.73 -19.65 17.24
N GLU A 686 25.80 -19.84 18.55
CA GLU A 686 25.40 -21.07 19.24
C GLU A 686 24.69 -20.71 20.55
N THR A 687 23.49 -21.24 20.74
CA THR A 687 22.70 -21.07 21.96
C THR A 687 22.26 -22.44 22.45
N LYS A 688 22.74 -22.84 23.63
CA LYS A 688 22.39 -24.13 24.23
C LYS A 688 20.96 -24.09 24.79
N ALA A 689 20.28 -25.23 24.81
CA ALA A 689 18.96 -25.37 25.41
C ALA A 689 18.92 -24.82 26.85
N GLY A 690 17.92 -24.00 27.15
CA GLY A 690 17.74 -23.34 28.46
C GLY A 690 18.69 -22.18 28.73
N GLN A 691 19.53 -21.76 27.78
CA GLN A 691 20.50 -20.68 27.96
C GLN A 691 20.22 -19.48 27.07
N THR A 692 20.84 -18.35 27.42
CA THR A 692 20.88 -17.14 26.60
C THR A 692 22.30 -16.89 26.12
N SER A 693 22.48 -16.64 24.83
CA SER A 693 23.74 -16.16 24.25
C SER A 693 23.60 -14.71 23.80
N SER A 694 24.70 -13.96 23.78
CA SER A 694 24.70 -12.56 23.36
C SER A 694 25.81 -12.25 22.34
N TYR A 695 25.53 -11.38 21.38
CA TYR A 695 26.47 -10.95 20.34
C TYR A 695 26.44 -9.42 20.18
N ASP A 696 27.60 -8.80 20.01
CA ASP A 696 27.75 -7.34 19.89
C ASP A 696 28.09 -6.92 18.45
N VAL A 697 27.36 -5.96 17.91
CA VAL A 697 27.65 -5.27 16.65
C VAL A 697 27.94 -3.80 16.96
N GLU A 698 29.19 -3.37 16.74
CA GLU A 698 29.64 -2.00 16.95
C GLU A 698 29.94 -1.31 15.62
N TYR A 699 29.37 -0.13 15.39
CA TYR A 699 29.70 0.68 14.23
C TYR A 699 29.51 2.18 14.47
N LYS A 700 30.21 2.98 13.68
CA LYS A 700 30.03 4.43 13.62
C LYS A 700 29.34 4.82 12.32
N LEU A 701 28.20 5.48 12.42
CA LEU A 701 27.41 5.93 11.27
C LEU A 701 27.85 7.33 10.82
N LYS A 702 28.33 7.45 9.58
CA LYS A 702 28.73 8.73 8.99
C LYS A 702 27.55 9.55 8.50
N ASN A 703 27.31 10.70 9.11
CA ASN A 703 26.17 11.56 8.77
C ASN A 703 26.64 12.93 8.25
N LYS A 704 27.23 12.94 7.05
CA LYS A 704 27.77 14.14 6.41
C LYS A 704 26.73 15.25 6.22
N SER A 705 25.46 14.88 6.03
CA SER A 705 24.36 15.81 5.79
C SER A 705 23.72 16.34 7.07
N CYS A 706 24.21 15.93 8.26
CA CYS A 706 23.66 16.33 9.56
C CYS A 706 22.13 16.13 9.68
N LYS A 707 21.61 15.07 9.06
CA LYS A 707 20.18 14.73 9.16
C LYS A 707 19.84 14.30 10.60
N PRO A 708 18.62 14.55 11.09
CA PRO A 708 18.13 13.98 12.33
C PRO A 708 18.25 12.45 12.32
N TYR A 709 18.46 11.87 13.50
CA TYR A 709 18.59 10.43 13.61
C TYR A 709 17.25 9.75 13.33
N SER A 710 17.25 8.86 12.35
CA SER A 710 16.10 8.02 12.01
C SER A 710 16.61 6.60 11.85
N TYR A 711 15.82 5.64 12.32
CA TYR A 711 16.24 4.26 12.43
C TYR A 711 15.11 3.32 12.03
N LYS A 712 15.46 2.25 11.31
CA LYS A 712 14.56 1.15 11.01
C LYS A 712 15.21 -0.19 11.36
N PHE A 713 14.51 -1.00 12.15
CA PHE A 713 14.85 -2.40 12.33
C PHE A 713 14.00 -3.23 11.39
N PHE A 714 14.62 -3.96 10.48
CA PHE A 714 13.92 -4.85 9.58
C PHE A 714 13.76 -6.22 10.25
N LYS A 715 12.52 -6.68 10.37
CA LYS A 715 12.23 -8.03 10.87
C LYS A 715 12.58 -9.06 9.80
N GLN A 716 13.29 -10.13 10.16
CA GLN A 716 13.41 -11.28 9.27
C GLN A 716 12.04 -11.94 9.08
N PRO A 717 11.63 -12.26 7.84
CA PRO A 717 10.45 -13.10 7.60
C PRO A 717 10.49 -14.38 8.45
N GLY A 718 9.33 -14.93 8.81
CA GLY A 718 9.25 -16.20 9.55
C GLY A 718 9.45 -16.08 11.06
N ILE A 719 10.18 -15.06 11.54
CA ILE A 719 10.20 -14.68 12.96
C ILE A 719 8.84 -14.05 13.32
N ARG A 720 8.16 -14.64 14.32
CA ARG A 720 6.82 -14.21 14.73
C ARG A 720 6.88 -12.83 15.37
N ASP A 721 7.69 -12.70 16.40
CA ASP A 721 7.90 -11.48 17.16
C ASP A 721 9.34 -11.36 17.67
N PHE A 722 9.67 -10.18 18.20
CA PHE A 722 10.93 -9.91 18.89
C PHE A 722 10.77 -8.77 19.90
N GLN A 723 11.76 -8.63 20.78
CA GLN A 723 11.85 -7.53 21.73
C GLN A 723 12.96 -6.56 21.31
N ILE A 724 12.73 -5.25 21.45
CA ILE A 724 13.78 -4.24 21.28
C ILE A 724 13.80 -3.27 22.45
N LEU A 725 14.96 -3.22 23.11
CA LEU A 725 15.31 -2.15 24.03
C LEU A 725 16.09 -1.10 23.27
N PHE A 726 15.55 0.11 23.24
CA PHE A 726 16.08 1.19 22.43
C PHE A 726 16.54 2.34 23.32
N ASN A 727 17.84 2.65 23.32
CA ASN A 727 18.43 3.77 24.05
C ASN A 727 19.05 4.76 23.07
N VAL A 728 18.38 5.88 22.85
CA VAL A 728 18.85 6.94 21.95
C VAL A 728 19.07 8.20 22.75
N PHE A 729 20.30 8.72 22.70
CA PHE A 729 20.71 9.95 23.39
C PHE A 729 20.39 9.94 24.91
N GLY A 730 20.50 8.75 25.54
CA GLY A 730 20.21 8.55 26.96
C GLY A 730 18.74 8.35 27.31
N LYS A 731 17.83 8.39 26.33
CA LYS A 731 16.40 8.07 26.53
C LYS A 731 16.17 6.60 26.20
N GLN A 732 15.82 5.84 27.23
CA GLN A 732 15.51 4.42 27.12
C GLN A 732 14.02 4.21 26.86
N SER A 733 13.70 3.29 25.95
CA SER A 733 12.34 2.84 25.64
C SER A 733 12.37 1.34 25.41
N ASN A 734 11.37 0.63 25.93
CA ASN A 734 11.25 -0.82 25.75
C ASN A 734 10.01 -1.13 24.92
N TYR A 735 10.18 -2.00 23.93
CA TYR A 735 9.11 -2.45 23.05
C TYR A 735 9.16 -3.98 22.98
N ASN A 736 8.06 -4.62 23.39
CA ASN A 736 7.91 -6.07 23.37
C ASN A 736 6.95 -6.48 22.27
N ASP A 737 6.98 -7.77 21.90
CA ASP A 737 6.01 -8.43 21.02
C ASP A 737 5.86 -7.73 19.64
N ILE A 738 6.98 -7.27 19.08
CA ILE A 738 6.97 -6.58 17.78
C ILE A 738 6.82 -7.61 16.66
N GLU A 739 5.65 -7.63 16.02
CA GLU A 739 5.34 -8.54 14.92
C GLU A 739 5.76 -8.01 13.52
N SER A 740 6.31 -6.80 13.40
CA SER A 740 6.62 -6.14 12.11
C SER A 740 7.92 -5.33 12.15
N ASP A 741 8.26 -4.59 11.09
CA ASP A 741 9.41 -3.68 11.12
C ASP A 741 9.22 -2.59 12.19
N PHE A 742 10.28 -2.27 12.92
CA PHE A 742 10.27 -1.19 13.91
C PHE A 742 10.88 0.08 13.30
N ILE A 743 10.21 1.22 13.46
CA ILE A 743 10.67 2.52 12.95
C ILE A 743 10.73 3.53 14.08
N TYR A 744 11.86 4.24 14.16
CA TYR A 744 12.06 5.38 15.03
C TYR A 744 12.47 6.62 14.21
N LYS A 745 11.87 7.76 14.51
CA LYS A 745 12.23 9.07 13.94
C LYS A 745 12.24 10.09 15.08
N ASP A 746 13.37 10.79 15.24
CA ASP A 746 13.56 11.86 16.22
C ASP A 746 12.74 13.12 15.86
#